data_AF-A0A953BN46-F1
#
_entry.id   AF-A0A953BN46-F1
#
_cell.length_a   1.000
_cell.length_b   1.000
_cell.length_c   1.000
_cell.angle_alpha   90.00
_cell.angle_beta   90.00
_cell.angle_gamma   90.00
#
_symmetry.space_group_name_H-M   'P 1'
#
loop_
_entity.id
_entity.type
_entity.pdbx_description
1 polymer ?
#
loop_
_entity_poly.entity_id
_entity_poly.type
_entity_poly.pdbx_seq_one_letter_code
_entity_poly.pdbx_strand_id
1 'polypeptide(L)'
;MHRACLASVVVLSGLAGMSAGQSGPLDAPPPLPRYREGGTPYDPNQSLHPYAVSATTPLGRNANIWTPSEYSATRGVVYRYFSSQWPQVVTDCVVALTSDPTTDEIAYVCVNSSAQQTSATTAFTTGGANMSRVVFYTVPGESVWMRDYGPHFIFSGSGVGTGALSVVDSHYYPTRPQDNFVPTLVGEDHLRLHTRHVGLYYSGGNFQGGPNRSGFVTALVNLDNPAGEGFTPALIADLYQKYQGVDTLHVLPQLPFSVDGTGHIDMWLYLIDDEHVIISEFIPGSNATAISVTNNAVPYMEGLGYTVYRPKAWNVSSTHYTYANAYRVNNRIFVPVYGTSIKPGGNSTYNARDEEAMSIWNIAVGNSGIAPYPQVDFSRPKVTIVPIQCNGIIPAAGAIHCIIKQVPRHTSSMPAVFVQTPSAGDLWIGGTTRRISWSASDLDNATIPSFTLEYTTNGGVSWNHITTTTNAYSYNWTLPADVPYSTNSFIRVTANSVLNGTGDAANLIPITIAPGTQKVVDFTVSPNVDNLAWGFQTVSWANVGGVRKPAVSAVTLANLNRMAFSDATGGNTDPNRYISPNVSGGQECTHTYEFKVLDYSDEIDEIDQVVVRWEGYADRCTQSELYVWDYVASNWSDAKGNFGQNFYMDAWAGSRDNVLTGRIDGNFSRYIDANGIMTLLVYAERPADESFCDYVSVTLSKANCPTDFDGSGFVDFVDFTEFVLAFEDGLDSADYDNSGFVDFVDFTMFVQDYEVGC
;
A
#
# COMPACT_ATOMS: atom_id res chain seq x y z
N MET A 1 -9.18 -24.79 21.24
CA MET A 1 -7.83 -24.30 21.64
C MET A 1 -7.19 -23.63 20.45
N HIS A 2 -7.27 -22.31 20.32
CA HIS A 2 -6.45 -21.57 19.36
C HIS A 2 -5.12 -21.20 20.01
N ARG A 3 -4.01 -21.41 19.30
CA ARG A 3 -2.73 -20.78 19.61
C ARG A 3 -2.61 -19.56 18.72
N ALA A 4 -2.32 -18.40 19.29
CA ALA A 4 -1.84 -17.27 18.50
C ALA A 4 -0.44 -17.62 17.97
N CYS A 5 -0.32 -17.81 16.66
CA CYS A 5 0.97 -17.99 16.01
C CYS A 5 1.48 -16.63 15.54
N LEU A 6 2.54 -16.13 16.18
CA LEU A 6 3.26 -14.92 15.76
C LEU A 6 3.84 -15.09 14.34
N ALA A 7 4.19 -13.99 13.66
CA ALA A 7 5.11 -14.07 12.52
C ALA A 7 6.50 -14.52 13.02
N SER A 8 7.24 -15.28 12.22
CA SER A 8 8.54 -15.84 12.63
C SER A 8 9.70 -15.18 11.90
N VAL A 9 10.55 -14.46 12.64
CA VAL A 9 11.87 -14.03 12.15
C VAL A 9 12.87 -15.16 12.35
N VAL A 10 13.59 -15.55 11.31
CA VAL A 10 14.78 -16.41 11.41
C VAL A 10 16.00 -15.55 11.12
N VAL A 11 16.65 -15.05 12.18
CA VAL A 11 17.95 -14.35 12.07
C VAL A 11 19.07 -15.38 12.16
N LEU A 12 20.00 -15.36 11.21
CA LEU A 12 21.20 -16.20 11.27
C LEU A 12 22.25 -15.60 12.22
N SER A 13 22.03 -15.73 13.53
CA SER A 13 22.91 -15.22 14.58
C SER A 13 23.14 -16.21 15.74
N GLY A 14 24.22 -16.02 16.50
CA GLY A 14 24.65 -16.95 17.54
C GLY A 14 24.04 -16.68 18.93
N LEU A 15 23.06 -17.51 19.30
CA LEU A 15 22.69 -17.91 20.68
C LEU A 15 22.50 -16.84 21.79
N ALA A 16 21.23 -16.56 22.15
CA ALA A 16 20.72 -16.51 23.54
C ALA A 16 19.17 -16.34 23.60
N GLY A 17 18.49 -16.82 24.66
CA GLY A 17 17.09 -16.51 25.01
C GLY A 17 17.00 -15.47 26.16
N MET A 18 15.88 -15.14 26.84
CA MET A 18 14.49 -15.65 27.02
C MET A 18 13.62 -14.46 27.55
N SER A 19 12.28 -14.39 27.72
CA SER A 19 11.07 -15.23 27.48
C SER A 19 9.79 -14.33 27.59
N ALA A 20 8.57 -14.84 27.34
CA ALA A 20 7.33 -14.05 27.20
C ALA A 20 6.32 -14.09 28.39
N GLY A 21 5.28 -13.23 28.35
CA GLY A 21 4.19 -13.11 29.35
C GLY A 21 2.82 -12.73 28.75
N GLN A 22 1.76 -12.80 29.57
CA GLN A 22 0.31 -12.69 29.26
C GLN A 22 -0.25 -11.25 29.48
N SER A 23 -1.49 -10.86 29.14
CA SER A 23 -2.46 -11.17 28.05
C SER A 23 -3.72 -10.30 28.23
N GLY A 24 -4.38 -9.81 27.18
CA GLY A 24 -5.64 -9.04 27.25
C GLY A 24 -6.58 -9.32 26.05
N PRO A 25 -7.82 -8.79 26.05
CA PRO A 25 -8.74 -8.93 24.91
C PRO A 25 -8.20 -8.20 23.66
N LEU A 26 -8.65 -8.65 22.48
CA LEU A 26 -8.06 -8.31 21.19
C LEU A 26 -9.07 -7.66 20.25
N ASP A 27 -9.13 -6.34 20.27
CA ASP A 27 -9.75 -5.57 19.19
C ASP A 27 -8.84 -5.58 17.96
N ALA A 28 -9.42 -5.74 16.76
CA ALA A 28 -8.64 -5.81 15.53
C ALA A 28 -8.15 -4.40 15.14
N PRO A 29 -6.83 -4.15 15.07
CA PRO A 29 -6.33 -2.82 14.74
C PRO A 29 -6.71 -2.45 13.29
N PRO A 30 -7.28 -1.26 13.05
CA PRO A 30 -7.71 -0.82 11.71
C PRO A 30 -6.55 -0.81 10.69
N PRO A 31 -6.85 -0.62 9.39
CA PRO A 31 -5.81 -0.27 8.42
C PRO A 31 -5.01 0.93 8.95
N LEU A 32 -3.68 0.78 8.95
CA LEU A 32 -2.77 1.85 9.35
C LEU A 32 -2.47 2.67 8.09
N PRO A 33 -2.71 3.99 8.08
CA PRO A 33 -2.34 4.85 6.98
C PRO A 33 -0.81 4.98 6.87
N ARG A 34 -0.35 5.75 5.88
CA ARG A 34 1.07 5.83 5.51
C ARG A 34 1.90 6.50 6.60
N TYR A 35 2.70 5.72 7.32
CA TYR A 35 3.83 6.26 8.07
C TYR A 35 4.87 6.82 7.09
N ARG A 36 4.80 8.11 6.81
CA ARG A 36 5.98 8.98 6.75
C ARG A 36 7.21 8.57 5.92
N GLU A 37 7.47 9.38 4.87
CA GLU A 37 8.85 9.68 4.48
C GLU A 37 9.57 10.51 5.57
N GLY A 38 10.74 10.08 6.03
CA GLY A 38 11.71 10.93 6.76
C GLY A 38 11.27 11.55 8.10
N GLY A 39 11.30 10.76 9.19
CA GLY A 39 11.13 11.21 10.60
C GLY A 39 11.85 12.52 10.96
N THR A 40 11.18 13.47 11.61
CA THR A 40 11.76 14.74 12.13
C THR A 40 11.96 14.63 13.66
N PRO A 41 12.87 15.40 14.30
CA PRO A 41 13.54 16.63 13.84
C PRO A 41 14.46 16.46 12.62
N TYR A 42 14.17 17.19 11.54
CA TYR A 42 15.06 17.26 10.38
C TYR A 42 16.21 18.22 10.68
N ASP A 43 17.40 17.64 10.79
CA ASP A 43 18.68 18.34 10.79
C ASP A 43 19.32 18.12 9.40
N PRO A 44 19.89 19.14 8.73
CA PRO A 44 20.75 18.91 7.56
C PRO A 44 21.96 17.97 7.81
N ASN A 45 22.20 17.54 9.05
CA ASN A 45 23.16 16.52 9.48
C ASN A 45 22.50 15.23 10.04
N GLN A 46 21.19 15.05 9.89
CA GLN A 46 20.42 13.98 10.57
C GLN A 46 20.90 12.56 10.20
N SER A 47 20.96 11.68 11.21
CA SER A 47 21.20 10.24 11.02
C SER A 47 19.91 9.52 10.63
N LEU A 48 19.96 8.63 9.63
CA LEU A 48 18.82 7.85 9.15
C LEU A 48 18.48 6.69 10.09
N HIS A 49 17.81 6.99 11.19
CA HIS A 49 17.19 6.02 12.09
C HIS A 49 15.75 6.48 12.50
N PRO A 50 14.77 5.57 12.68
CA PRO A 50 13.35 5.87 13.00
C PRO A 50 13.06 6.23 14.49
N TYR A 51 11.79 6.31 14.93
CA TYR A 51 11.47 6.51 16.36
C TYR A 51 10.48 5.49 16.92
N ALA A 52 10.54 5.33 18.25
CA ALA A 52 10.03 4.17 19.00
C ALA A 52 8.54 3.82 18.80
N VAL A 53 8.24 3.05 17.74
CA VAL A 53 6.94 2.40 17.52
C VAL A 53 6.64 1.42 18.65
N SER A 54 5.94 1.90 19.68
CA SER A 54 5.41 1.08 20.77
C SER A 54 4.17 0.30 20.31
N ALA A 55 4.36 -0.66 19.40
CA ALA A 55 3.37 -1.67 19.10
C ALA A 55 3.16 -2.56 20.34
N THR A 56 2.21 -2.17 21.21
CA THR A 56 1.87 -2.88 22.45
C THR A 56 1.24 -4.25 22.20
N THR A 57 0.75 -4.48 20.97
CA THR A 57 0.16 -5.72 20.49
C THR A 57 0.73 -6.04 19.09
N PRO A 58 1.01 -7.32 18.76
CA PRO A 58 1.38 -7.74 17.39
C PRO A 58 0.35 -7.28 16.34
N LEU A 59 0.79 -7.00 15.12
CA LEU A 59 -0.14 -6.60 14.06
C LEU A 59 -0.98 -7.80 13.62
N GLY A 60 -2.30 -7.61 13.49
CA GLY A 60 -3.24 -8.65 13.07
C GLY A 60 -2.84 -9.27 11.73
N ARG A 61 -2.70 -10.61 11.71
CA ARG A 61 -2.28 -11.38 10.53
C ARG A 61 -3.26 -11.20 9.36
N ASN A 62 -2.74 -10.94 8.16
CA ASN A 62 -3.52 -10.92 6.93
C ASN A 62 -3.35 -12.25 6.17
N ALA A 63 -4.40 -13.06 6.14
CA ALA A 63 -4.45 -14.30 5.36
C ALA A 63 -4.83 -14.06 3.88
N ASN A 64 -5.44 -12.91 3.57
CA ASN A 64 -5.99 -12.56 2.26
C ASN A 64 -5.00 -11.73 1.42
N ILE A 65 -3.70 -11.81 1.73
CA ILE A 65 -2.60 -11.21 0.96
C ILE A 65 -1.51 -12.24 0.71
N TRP A 66 -0.90 -12.21 -0.47
CA TRP A 66 0.29 -12.98 -0.83
C TRP A 66 1.19 -12.24 -1.84
N THR A 67 2.48 -12.09 -1.54
CA THR A 67 3.51 -11.69 -2.50
C THR A 67 3.90 -12.87 -3.41
N PRO A 68 3.80 -12.74 -4.74
CA PRO A 68 4.33 -13.73 -5.67
C PRO A 68 5.86 -13.75 -5.68
N SER A 69 6.41 -14.96 -5.76
CA SER A 69 7.82 -15.20 -6.10
C SER A 69 8.17 -14.68 -7.49
N GLU A 70 9.42 -14.30 -7.74
CA GLU A 70 9.85 -13.81 -9.08
C GLU A 70 9.74 -14.87 -10.19
N TYR A 71 9.74 -16.15 -9.83
CA TYR A 71 9.54 -17.28 -10.75
C TYR A 71 8.07 -17.67 -10.99
N SER A 72 7.12 -16.92 -10.42
CA SER A 72 5.70 -16.99 -10.81
C SER A 72 5.48 -16.52 -12.26
N ALA A 73 4.29 -16.78 -12.79
CA ALA A 73 3.91 -16.31 -14.12
C ALA A 73 3.94 -14.76 -14.18
N THR A 74 4.48 -14.22 -15.27
CA THR A 74 4.78 -12.79 -15.44
C THR A 74 4.10 -12.25 -16.70
N ARG A 75 3.39 -11.13 -16.56
CA ARG A 75 2.67 -10.46 -17.66
C ARG A 75 3.56 -9.45 -18.40
N GLY A 76 4.49 -8.84 -17.68
CA GLY A 76 5.41 -7.87 -18.24
C GLY A 76 6.46 -7.44 -17.24
N VAL A 77 7.23 -6.43 -17.60
CA VAL A 77 8.28 -5.87 -16.77
C VAL A 77 8.19 -4.36 -16.82
N VAL A 78 8.19 -3.72 -15.65
CA VAL A 78 8.34 -2.28 -15.48
C VAL A 78 9.83 -1.94 -15.56
N TYR A 79 10.14 -0.99 -16.44
CA TYR A 79 11.46 -0.41 -16.65
C TYR A 79 11.39 1.09 -16.39
N ARG A 80 12.54 1.68 -16.04
CA ARG A 80 12.76 3.13 -16.08
C ARG A 80 13.68 3.47 -17.24
N TYR A 81 13.38 4.50 -18.03
CA TYR A 81 14.29 4.98 -19.08
C TYR A 81 14.71 6.43 -18.89
N PHE A 82 16.01 6.65 -18.78
CA PHE A 82 16.63 7.97 -18.94
C PHE A 82 17.67 7.88 -20.06
N SER A 83 17.68 8.85 -20.98
CA SER A 83 18.74 8.98 -21.99
C SER A 83 20.13 9.27 -21.39
N SER A 84 20.21 9.59 -20.10
CA SER A 84 21.43 9.86 -19.33
C SER A 84 21.87 8.74 -18.38
N GLN A 85 21.04 7.72 -18.11
CA GLN A 85 21.35 6.64 -17.15
C GLN A 85 21.27 5.28 -17.85
N TRP A 86 22.42 4.79 -18.33
CA TRP A 86 22.60 3.47 -18.98
C TRP A 86 21.51 3.06 -19.99
N PRO A 87 21.05 3.94 -20.92
CA PRO A 87 19.92 3.67 -21.80
C PRO A 87 20.08 2.42 -22.67
N GLN A 88 21.32 2.01 -22.97
CA GLN A 88 21.59 0.77 -23.71
C GLN A 88 21.22 -0.48 -22.92
N VAL A 89 21.44 -0.54 -21.60
CA VAL A 89 21.13 -1.73 -20.79
C VAL A 89 19.61 -1.91 -20.69
N VAL A 90 18.87 -0.81 -20.50
CA VAL A 90 17.40 -0.80 -20.56
C VAL A 90 16.91 -1.20 -21.95
N THR A 91 17.53 -0.69 -23.03
CA THR A 91 17.21 -1.05 -24.42
C THR A 91 17.42 -2.54 -24.67
N ASP A 92 18.57 -3.11 -24.27
CA ASP A 92 18.88 -4.52 -24.45
C ASP A 92 17.86 -5.42 -23.73
N CYS A 93 17.41 -5.04 -22.52
CA CYS A 93 16.38 -5.77 -21.79
C CYS A 93 15.00 -5.67 -22.47
N VAL A 94 14.57 -4.47 -22.89
CA VAL A 94 13.29 -4.26 -23.60
C VAL A 94 13.27 -5.01 -24.94
N VAL A 95 14.39 -4.99 -25.69
CA VAL A 95 14.55 -5.77 -26.93
C VAL A 95 14.48 -7.27 -26.63
N ALA A 96 15.23 -7.77 -25.65
CA ALA A 96 15.29 -9.20 -25.34
C ALA A 96 13.99 -9.75 -24.73
N LEU A 97 13.18 -8.90 -24.08
CA LEU A 97 11.82 -9.21 -23.66
C LEU A 97 10.86 -9.28 -24.86
N THR A 98 10.85 -8.24 -25.71
CA THR A 98 9.78 -8.02 -26.71
C THR A 98 10.07 -8.51 -28.12
N SER A 99 11.29 -8.95 -28.46
CA SER A 99 11.63 -9.37 -29.83
C SER A 99 11.14 -10.77 -30.21
N ASP A 100 11.00 -11.71 -29.26
CA ASP A 100 10.59 -13.09 -29.54
C ASP A 100 9.08 -13.20 -29.84
N PRO A 101 8.65 -13.53 -31.08
CA PRO A 101 7.24 -13.58 -31.46
C PRO A 101 6.47 -14.78 -30.92
N THR A 102 7.12 -15.73 -30.24
CA THR A 102 6.46 -16.86 -29.55
C THR A 102 5.97 -16.50 -28.14
N THR A 103 6.23 -15.26 -27.72
CA THR A 103 5.97 -14.74 -26.37
C THR A 103 5.07 -13.49 -26.45
N ASP A 104 4.47 -13.08 -25.34
CA ASP A 104 3.41 -12.06 -25.30
C ASP A 104 3.62 -10.96 -24.25
N GLU A 105 4.73 -10.96 -23.52
CA GLU A 105 4.95 -10.07 -22.37
C GLU A 105 5.22 -8.62 -22.78
N ILE A 106 4.78 -7.70 -21.91
CA ILE A 106 4.80 -6.25 -22.16
C ILE A 106 5.98 -5.61 -21.45
N ALA A 107 6.69 -4.71 -22.15
CA ALA A 107 7.61 -3.76 -21.55
C ALA A 107 6.83 -2.49 -21.16
N TYR A 108 6.61 -2.29 -19.86
CA TYR A 108 6.05 -1.06 -19.31
C TYR A 108 7.20 -0.10 -19.01
N VAL A 109 7.25 1.08 -19.61
CA VAL A 109 8.45 1.95 -19.58
C VAL A 109 8.10 3.33 -19.02
N CYS A 110 8.58 3.59 -17.81
CA CYS A 110 8.46 4.86 -17.11
C CYS A 110 9.45 5.91 -17.67
N VAL A 111 8.94 7.10 -17.97
CA VAL A 111 9.69 8.25 -18.52
C VAL A 111 9.18 9.58 -17.92
N ASN A 112 10.06 10.56 -17.73
CA ASN A 112 9.69 11.88 -17.16
C ASN A 112 8.94 12.79 -18.15
N SER A 113 8.92 12.51 -19.46
CA SER A 113 8.28 13.39 -20.46
C SER A 113 8.16 12.74 -21.84
N SER A 114 7.31 13.32 -22.70
CA SER A 114 7.20 12.99 -24.13
C SER A 114 8.53 13.09 -24.90
N ALA A 115 9.45 13.95 -24.44
CA ALA A 115 10.80 14.04 -25.01
C ALA A 115 11.65 12.80 -24.68
N GLN A 116 11.59 12.31 -23.44
CA GLN A 116 12.21 11.02 -23.08
C GLN A 116 11.51 9.84 -23.77
N GLN A 117 10.17 9.86 -23.87
CA GLN A 117 9.40 8.86 -24.64
C GLN A 117 9.87 8.77 -26.10
N THR A 118 10.12 9.92 -26.73
CA THR A 118 10.64 10.00 -28.11
C THR A 118 12.05 9.41 -28.22
N SER A 119 12.92 9.69 -27.25
CA SER A 119 14.27 9.08 -27.17
C SER A 119 14.20 7.56 -26.99
N ALA A 120 13.38 7.08 -26.04
CA ALA A 120 13.18 5.67 -25.76
C ALA A 120 12.63 4.92 -26.97
N THR A 121 11.57 5.44 -27.59
CA THR A 121 10.97 4.93 -28.84
C THR A 121 12.02 4.76 -29.94
N THR A 122 12.90 5.76 -30.11
CA THR A 122 13.98 5.73 -31.11
C THR A 122 15.01 4.64 -30.80
N ALA A 123 15.46 4.55 -29.55
CA ALA A 123 16.44 3.55 -29.10
C ALA A 123 15.89 2.12 -29.24
N PHE A 124 14.68 1.86 -28.73
CA PHE A 124 14.04 0.54 -28.76
C PHE A 124 13.73 0.09 -30.20
N THR A 125 13.23 1.00 -31.06
CA THR A 125 12.98 0.68 -32.47
C THR A 125 14.28 0.35 -33.21
N THR A 126 15.36 1.08 -32.95
CA THR A 126 16.68 0.83 -33.55
C THR A 126 17.32 -0.45 -33.02
N GLY A 127 17.06 -0.81 -31.75
CA GLY A 127 17.46 -2.08 -31.15
C GLY A 127 16.64 -3.29 -31.64
N GLY A 128 15.53 -3.10 -32.34
CA GLY A 128 14.67 -4.19 -32.82
C GLY A 128 13.63 -4.70 -31.81
N ALA A 129 13.23 -3.86 -30.84
CA ALA A 129 12.12 -4.18 -29.94
C ALA A 129 10.78 -4.24 -30.70
N ASN A 130 9.86 -5.12 -30.29
CA ASN A 130 8.51 -5.09 -30.84
C ASN A 130 7.70 -3.98 -30.14
N MET A 131 7.61 -2.82 -30.79
CA MET A 131 6.92 -1.65 -30.24
C MET A 131 5.42 -1.85 -29.99
N SER A 132 4.76 -2.91 -30.51
CA SER A 132 3.38 -3.24 -30.10
C SER A 132 3.28 -3.85 -28.70
N ARG A 133 4.42 -4.22 -28.09
CA ARG A 133 4.56 -4.69 -26.71
C ARG A 133 5.32 -3.71 -25.82
N VAL A 134 5.43 -2.44 -26.22
CA VAL A 134 6.01 -1.37 -25.40
C VAL A 134 4.92 -0.37 -25.03
N VAL A 135 4.66 -0.23 -23.73
CA VAL A 135 3.68 0.71 -23.18
C VAL A 135 4.43 1.76 -22.37
N PHE A 136 4.18 3.04 -22.62
CA PHE A 136 4.86 4.15 -21.93
C PHE A 136 4.01 4.73 -20.82
N TYR A 137 4.65 4.98 -19.68
CA TYR A 137 4.08 5.63 -18.50
C TYR A 137 4.83 6.94 -18.24
N THR A 138 4.12 8.07 -18.24
CA THR A 138 4.72 9.40 -18.05
C THR A 138 4.62 9.77 -16.58
N VAL A 139 5.66 9.47 -15.81
CA VAL A 139 5.71 9.64 -14.35
C VAL A 139 7.03 10.30 -13.93
N PRO A 140 7.03 11.17 -12.89
CA PRO A 140 8.24 11.76 -12.31
C PRO A 140 9.23 10.69 -11.81
N GLY A 141 10.45 11.08 -11.44
CA GLY A 141 11.48 10.16 -10.92
C GLY A 141 12.91 10.63 -11.20
N GLU A 142 13.83 10.25 -10.33
CA GLU A 142 15.25 10.64 -10.34
C GLU A 142 16.21 9.54 -10.85
N SER A 143 15.93 8.24 -10.63
CA SER A 143 16.91 7.17 -10.87
C SER A 143 16.37 5.93 -11.58
N VAL A 144 17.25 5.19 -12.26
CA VAL A 144 16.91 4.00 -13.06
C VAL A 144 16.55 2.74 -12.22
N TRP A 145 16.68 2.81 -10.89
CA TRP A 145 16.64 1.66 -9.97
C TRP A 145 15.22 1.14 -9.65
N MET A 146 14.43 0.86 -10.68
CA MET A 146 13.03 0.42 -10.63
C MET A 146 12.78 -0.86 -9.80
N ARG A 147 13.83 -1.63 -9.47
CA ARG A 147 13.73 -2.74 -8.51
C ARG A 147 13.46 -2.29 -7.09
N ASP A 148 14.14 -1.22 -6.70
CA ASP A 148 14.27 -0.81 -5.30
C ASP A 148 13.07 -0.01 -4.84
N TYR A 149 12.61 0.91 -5.70
CA TYR A 149 11.46 1.77 -5.45
C TYR A 149 10.21 1.38 -6.22
N GLY A 150 10.26 0.39 -7.13
CA GLY A 150 9.12 0.09 -8.01
C GLY A 150 7.96 -0.63 -7.32
N PRO A 151 6.78 -0.74 -7.97
CA PRO A 151 5.59 -1.34 -7.36
C PRO A 151 5.82 -2.76 -6.84
N HIS A 152 5.60 -2.98 -5.53
CA HIS A 152 5.77 -4.28 -4.89
C HIS A 152 4.47 -5.09 -4.96
N PHE A 153 4.25 -5.72 -6.11
CA PHE A 153 3.00 -6.44 -6.39
C PHE A 153 2.68 -7.55 -5.38
N ILE A 154 1.40 -7.66 -5.07
CA ILE A 154 0.78 -8.70 -4.23
C ILE A 154 -0.56 -9.12 -4.86
N PHE A 155 -1.11 -10.25 -4.43
CA PHE A 155 -2.51 -10.59 -4.67
C PHE A 155 -3.33 -10.37 -3.39
N SER A 156 -4.48 -9.69 -3.52
CA SER A 156 -5.43 -9.37 -2.45
C SER A 156 -6.75 -10.13 -2.68
N GLY A 157 -7.18 -10.94 -1.72
CA GLY A 157 -8.43 -11.70 -1.79
C GLY A 157 -8.31 -13.11 -1.23
N SER A 158 -9.34 -13.93 -1.43
CA SER A 158 -9.35 -15.32 -0.99
C SER A 158 -8.52 -16.22 -1.91
N GLY A 159 -7.51 -16.87 -1.34
CA GLY A 159 -6.70 -17.91 -2.00
C GLY A 159 -5.38 -17.40 -2.60
N VAL A 160 -4.37 -18.28 -2.61
CA VAL A 160 -3.03 -17.98 -3.10
C VAL A 160 -3.04 -17.95 -4.64
N GLY A 161 -2.69 -16.80 -5.22
CA GLY A 161 -2.68 -16.59 -6.68
C GLY A 161 -4.05 -16.35 -7.31
N THR A 162 -5.13 -16.32 -6.53
CA THR A 162 -6.53 -16.15 -6.98
C THR A 162 -7.19 -14.85 -6.50
N GLY A 163 -6.46 -13.97 -5.80
CA GLY A 163 -6.91 -12.63 -5.46
C GLY A 163 -6.76 -11.64 -6.62
N ALA A 164 -7.35 -10.44 -6.48
CA ALA A 164 -7.09 -9.33 -7.38
C ALA A 164 -5.65 -8.81 -7.17
N LEU A 165 -4.96 -8.43 -8.25
CA LEU A 165 -3.63 -7.84 -8.15
C LEU A 165 -3.69 -6.50 -7.39
N SER A 166 -2.67 -6.21 -6.59
CA SER A 166 -2.50 -4.94 -5.86
C SER A 166 -1.01 -4.62 -5.74
N VAL A 167 -0.69 -3.40 -5.31
CA VAL A 167 0.67 -2.91 -5.09
C VAL A 167 0.88 -2.67 -3.61
N VAL A 168 2.05 -3.03 -3.10
CA VAL A 168 2.61 -2.46 -1.87
C VAL A 168 3.55 -1.33 -2.26
N ASP A 169 3.45 -0.22 -1.54
CA ASP A 169 4.29 0.96 -1.63
C ASP A 169 5.03 1.13 -0.30
N SER A 170 6.30 1.55 -0.32
CA SER A 170 7.20 1.50 0.84
C SER A 170 8.30 2.54 0.76
N HIS A 171 8.88 2.92 1.90
CA HIS A 171 9.81 4.04 1.92
C HIS A 171 11.15 3.72 1.27
N TYR A 172 11.43 4.47 0.23
CA TYR A 172 12.70 4.59 -0.44
C TYR A 172 13.51 5.75 0.15
N TYR A 173 14.68 6.03 -0.41
CA TYR A 173 15.59 7.04 0.12
C TYR A 173 14.95 8.46 0.07
N PRO A 174 14.95 9.24 1.17
CA PRO A 174 14.39 10.61 1.19
C PRO A 174 15.05 11.60 0.21
N THR A 175 16.21 11.23 -0.36
CA THR A 175 16.90 11.98 -1.42
C THR A 175 16.35 11.69 -2.83
N ARG A 176 15.39 10.77 -2.98
CA ARG A 176 14.72 10.36 -4.23
C ARG A 176 13.18 10.32 -4.06
N PRO A 177 12.55 11.44 -3.66
CA PRO A 177 11.11 11.50 -3.38
C PRO A 177 10.23 11.26 -4.61
N GLN A 178 10.70 11.54 -5.83
CA GLN A 178 9.91 11.25 -7.02
C GLN A 178 9.92 9.76 -7.36
N ASP A 179 11.07 9.10 -7.25
CA ASP A 179 11.17 7.64 -7.35
C ASP A 179 10.27 6.95 -6.31
N ASN A 180 10.25 7.46 -5.07
CA ASN A 180 9.43 6.92 -3.97
C ASN A 180 7.92 6.85 -4.30
N PHE A 181 7.41 7.75 -5.15
CA PHE A 181 5.98 7.80 -5.49
C PHE A 181 5.61 6.98 -6.75
N VAL A 182 6.59 6.39 -7.45
CA VAL A 182 6.36 5.59 -8.66
C VAL A 182 5.49 4.34 -8.44
N PRO A 183 5.55 3.59 -7.29
CA PRO A 183 4.62 2.49 -7.01
C PRO A 183 3.16 2.88 -7.17
N THR A 184 2.79 4.01 -6.56
CA THR A 184 1.42 4.50 -6.49
C THR A 184 0.94 5.00 -7.84
N LEU A 185 1.78 5.77 -8.56
CA LEU A 185 1.45 6.24 -9.92
C LEU A 185 1.33 5.08 -10.93
N VAL A 186 2.23 4.09 -10.87
CA VAL A 186 2.18 2.93 -11.77
C VAL A 186 1.02 2.01 -11.39
N GLY A 187 0.74 1.83 -10.10
CA GLY A 187 -0.39 1.05 -9.59
C GLY A 187 -1.74 1.64 -9.95
N GLU A 188 -2.04 2.85 -9.45
CA GLU A 188 -3.39 3.43 -9.48
C GLU A 188 -3.73 4.09 -10.82
N ASP A 189 -2.83 4.93 -11.35
CA ASP A 189 -3.11 5.76 -12.52
C ASP A 189 -2.96 4.97 -13.83
N HIS A 190 -2.06 3.98 -13.83
CA HIS A 190 -1.67 3.23 -15.03
C HIS A 190 -2.11 1.77 -15.07
N LEU A 191 -2.07 1.04 -13.95
CA LEU A 191 -2.48 -0.38 -13.90
C LEU A 191 -3.86 -0.62 -13.26
N ARG A 192 -4.51 0.42 -12.69
CA ARG A 192 -5.81 0.36 -11.99
C ARG A 192 -5.83 -0.63 -10.80
N LEU A 193 -4.71 -0.71 -10.11
CA LEU A 193 -4.52 -1.55 -8.92
C LEU A 193 -4.71 -0.72 -7.64
N HIS A 194 -5.13 -1.40 -6.57
CA HIS A 194 -5.07 -0.83 -5.22
C HIS A 194 -3.62 -0.71 -4.77
N THR A 195 -3.22 0.42 -4.19
CA THR A 195 -1.93 0.57 -3.50
C THR A 195 -2.11 0.49 -1.98
N ARG A 196 -1.21 -0.22 -1.30
CA ARG A 196 -1.12 -0.34 0.16
C ARG A 196 0.22 0.20 0.63
N HIS A 197 0.23 1.30 1.39
CA HIS A 197 1.47 1.88 1.90
C HIS A 197 1.92 1.15 3.19
N VAL A 198 3.13 0.60 3.22
CA VAL A 198 3.74 0.00 4.40
C VAL A 198 4.75 0.96 5.02
N GLY A 199 4.66 1.15 6.34
CA GLY A 199 5.52 2.04 7.12
C GLY A 199 6.93 1.52 7.36
N LEU A 200 7.62 1.05 6.32
CA LEU A 200 8.94 0.41 6.41
C LEU A 200 9.87 1.01 5.35
N TYR A 201 11.13 1.31 5.70
CA TYR A 201 12.18 1.55 4.71
C TYR A 201 12.59 0.24 4.05
N TYR A 202 12.45 0.17 2.73
CA TYR A 202 12.51 -1.09 2.00
C TYR A 202 12.88 -0.86 0.54
N SER A 203 14.14 -1.15 0.20
CA SER A 203 14.57 -1.33 -1.19
C SER A 203 14.22 -2.74 -1.67
N GLY A 204 13.42 -2.84 -2.72
CA GLY A 204 13.01 -4.10 -3.34
C GLY A 204 14.12 -5.00 -3.90
N GLY A 205 15.36 -4.52 -4.05
CA GLY A 205 16.54 -5.37 -4.31
C GLY A 205 16.97 -6.17 -3.09
N ASN A 206 16.61 -5.72 -1.88
CA ASN A 206 16.86 -6.42 -0.63
C ASN A 206 15.76 -7.43 -0.23
N PHE A 207 14.87 -7.85 -1.14
CA PHE A 207 13.85 -8.86 -0.86
C PHE A 207 13.63 -9.83 -2.02
N GLN A 208 13.48 -11.10 -1.68
CA GLN A 208 12.98 -12.14 -2.59
C GLN A 208 11.91 -12.98 -1.88
N GLY A 209 10.71 -13.08 -2.48
CA GLY A 209 9.64 -13.94 -2.02
C GLY A 209 9.85 -15.38 -2.45
N GLY A 210 9.63 -16.32 -1.53
CA GLY A 210 9.92 -17.75 -1.72
C GLY A 210 8.74 -18.68 -1.42
N PRO A 211 8.98 -20.00 -1.40
CA PRO A 211 7.96 -21.02 -1.17
C PRO A 211 7.29 -20.85 0.19
N ASN A 212 6.09 -21.41 0.34
CA ASN A 212 5.38 -21.51 1.62
C ASN A 212 5.23 -20.17 2.37
N ARG A 213 5.06 -19.06 1.63
CA ARG A 213 4.91 -17.69 2.16
C ARG A 213 6.15 -17.23 2.96
N SER A 214 7.34 -17.63 2.53
CA SER A 214 8.62 -17.13 3.06
C SER A 214 9.10 -15.88 2.31
N GLY A 215 9.96 -15.09 2.97
CA GLY A 215 10.67 -13.96 2.36
C GLY A 215 12.12 -13.92 2.83
N PHE A 216 13.03 -13.57 1.93
CA PHE A 216 14.48 -13.55 2.16
C PHE A 216 15.01 -12.12 2.00
N VAL A 217 15.69 -11.62 3.02
CA VAL A 217 16.26 -10.26 3.08
C VAL A 217 17.66 -10.29 3.70
N THR A 218 18.50 -9.30 3.46
CA THR A 218 19.68 -9.08 4.33
C THR A 218 19.32 -8.24 5.56
N ALA A 219 20.17 -8.33 6.58
CA ALA A 219 20.07 -7.56 7.82
C ALA A 219 20.18 -6.03 7.63
N LEU A 220 20.43 -5.54 6.41
CA LEU A 220 20.20 -4.14 6.01
C LEU A 220 18.78 -3.66 6.41
N VAL A 221 17.76 -4.54 6.35
CA VAL A 221 16.39 -4.19 6.78
C VAL A 221 16.33 -3.71 8.24
N ASN A 222 17.23 -4.18 9.11
CA ASN A 222 17.34 -3.76 10.52
C ASN A 222 18.32 -2.59 10.72
N LEU A 223 19.04 -2.16 9.67
CA LEU A 223 19.91 -0.97 9.67
C LEU A 223 19.16 0.26 9.14
N ASP A 224 18.29 0.05 8.15
CA ASP A 224 17.34 1.05 7.66
C ASP A 224 16.16 1.22 8.66
N ASN A 225 15.81 0.13 9.36
CA ASN A 225 14.75 0.13 10.39
C ASN A 225 15.25 -0.48 11.74
N PRO A 226 16.09 0.22 12.51
CA PRO A 226 16.63 -0.29 13.79
C PRO A 226 15.65 -0.35 14.98
N ALA A 227 15.99 -1.21 15.95
CA ALA A 227 15.12 -1.58 17.06
C ALA A 227 15.12 -0.63 18.27
N GLY A 228 16.22 0.10 18.54
CA GLY A 228 16.21 1.21 19.52
C GLY A 228 15.35 2.39 19.08
N GLU A 229 14.94 2.34 17.82
CA GLU A 229 14.33 3.36 16.99
C GLU A 229 12.92 2.85 16.57
N GLY A 230 12.38 1.85 17.30
CA GLY A 230 11.00 1.33 17.19
C GLY A 230 10.84 0.03 16.41
N PHE A 231 11.66 -0.16 15.38
CA PHE A 231 11.51 -1.26 14.44
C PHE A 231 12.20 -2.51 14.98
N THR A 232 11.57 -3.13 15.98
CA THR A 232 11.96 -4.46 16.45
C THR A 232 11.83 -5.47 15.30
N PRO A 233 12.70 -6.50 15.21
CA PRO A 233 12.59 -7.50 14.16
C PRO A 233 11.22 -8.19 14.11
N ALA A 234 10.54 -8.31 15.26
CA ALA A 234 9.16 -8.81 15.34
C ALA A 234 8.17 -7.89 14.63
N LEU A 235 8.22 -6.57 14.88
CA LEU A 235 7.39 -5.59 14.16
C LEU A 235 7.69 -5.60 12.64
N ILE A 236 8.96 -5.73 12.24
CA ILE A 236 9.35 -5.84 10.83
C ILE A 236 8.68 -7.07 10.19
N ALA A 237 8.76 -8.25 10.82
CA ALA A 237 8.08 -9.44 10.31
C ALA A 237 6.54 -9.30 10.32
N ASP A 238 5.95 -8.68 11.33
CA ASP A 238 4.51 -8.39 11.38
C ASP A 238 4.06 -7.43 10.25
N LEU A 239 4.89 -6.45 9.87
CA LEU A 239 4.66 -5.59 8.70
C LEU A 239 4.77 -6.37 7.38
N TYR A 240 5.80 -7.21 7.22
CA TYR A 240 5.92 -8.13 6.08
C TYR A 240 4.75 -9.13 6.00
N GLN A 241 4.19 -9.55 7.14
CA GLN A 241 3.00 -10.40 7.19
C GLN A 241 1.74 -9.61 6.78
N LYS A 242 1.45 -8.47 7.44
CA LYS A 242 0.23 -7.67 7.22
C LYS A 242 0.12 -7.10 5.80
N TYR A 243 1.24 -6.72 5.18
CA TYR A 243 1.25 -6.05 3.87
C TYR A 243 1.73 -6.92 2.71
N GLN A 244 2.62 -7.89 2.92
CA GLN A 244 3.17 -8.77 1.87
C GLN A 244 2.79 -10.27 2.06
N GLY A 245 2.06 -10.62 3.12
CA GLY A 245 1.63 -12.00 3.37
C GLY A 245 2.77 -12.96 3.70
N VAL A 246 3.93 -12.47 4.11
CA VAL A 246 5.11 -13.28 4.45
C VAL A 246 4.98 -13.79 5.89
N ASP A 247 4.84 -15.09 6.06
CA ASP A 247 4.66 -15.72 7.38
C ASP A 247 5.97 -16.07 8.09
N THR A 248 7.07 -16.20 7.32
CA THR A 248 8.43 -16.40 7.84
C THR A 248 9.42 -15.51 7.10
N LEU A 249 10.11 -14.63 7.84
CA LEU A 249 11.11 -13.71 7.29
C LEU A 249 12.51 -14.21 7.66
N HIS A 250 13.28 -14.63 6.65
CA HIS A 250 14.66 -15.07 6.80
C HIS A 250 15.61 -13.88 6.62
N VAL A 251 16.35 -13.54 7.68
CA VAL A 251 17.27 -12.40 7.70
C VAL A 251 18.71 -12.90 7.67
N LEU A 252 19.34 -12.75 6.51
CA LEU A 252 20.73 -13.16 6.25
C LEU A 252 21.71 -12.00 6.53
N PRO A 253 23.01 -12.27 6.78
CA PRO A 253 24.01 -11.20 6.83
C PRO A 253 24.15 -10.50 5.47
N GLN A 254 24.27 -9.18 5.46
CA GLN A 254 24.62 -8.41 4.26
C GLN A 254 26.11 -8.51 3.92
N LEU A 255 26.47 -8.21 2.68
CA LEU A 255 27.87 -7.99 2.31
C LEU A 255 28.39 -6.67 2.92
N PRO A 256 29.70 -6.54 3.20
CA PRO A 256 30.26 -5.28 3.69
C PRO A 256 30.07 -4.14 2.67
N PHE A 257 29.75 -2.93 3.12
CA PHE A 257 29.60 -1.76 2.23
C PHE A 257 30.86 -1.37 1.42
N SER A 258 32.03 -1.90 1.79
CA SER A 258 33.29 -1.78 1.04
C SER A 258 33.48 -2.85 -0.06
N VAL A 259 32.58 -3.84 -0.11
CA VAL A 259 32.46 -4.87 -1.15
C VAL A 259 31.30 -4.53 -2.06
N ASP A 260 30.16 -4.19 -1.48
CA ASP A 260 28.88 -4.03 -2.16
C ASP A 260 28.16 -2.79 -1.62
N GLY A 261 27.93 -1.80 -2.47
CA GLY A 261 27.49 -0.47 -2.02
C GLY A 261 26.04 -0.38 -1.54
N THR A 262 25.22 -1.39 -1.81
CA THR A 262 23.79 -1.40 -1.44
C THR A 262 23.53 -2.29 -0.23
N GLY A 263 24.25 -3.41 -0.08
CA GLY A 263 23.99 -4.41 0.96
C GLY A 263 22.77 -5.30 0.66
N HIS A 264 22.24 -5.23 -0.56
CA HIS A 264 21.04 -5.96 -0.98
C HIS A 264 21.29 -7.48 -1.13
N ILE A 265 20.21 -8.26 -1.11
CA ILE A 265 20.26 -9.72 -1.31
C ILE A 265 20.46 -10.09 -2.78
N ASP A 266 19.87 -9.33 -3.71
CA ASP A 266 19.97 -9.54 -5.17
C ASP A 266 21.38 -9.36 -5.76
N MET A 267 22.32 -8.79 -4.99
CA MET A 267 23.71 -8.69 -5.40
C MET A 267 24.50 -9.99 -5.18
N TRP A 268 23.98 -10.98 -4.45
CA TRP A 268 24.73 -12.21 -4.16
C TRP A 268 23.92 -13.51 -4.00
N LEU A 269 22.59 -13.43 -3.89
CA LEU A 269 21.69 -14.58 -3.83
C LEU A 269 20.51 -14.38 -4.81
N TYR A 270 20.07 -15.44 -5.48
CA TYR A 270 18.90 -15.40 -6.36
C TYR A 270 18.10 -16.71 -6.35
N LEU A 271 16.82 -16.66 -5.97
CA LEU A 271 15.89 -17.80 -6.01
C LEU A 271 15.44 -18.10 -7.45
N ILE A 272 15.76 -19.29 -7.96
CA ILE A 272 15.40 -19.73 -9.32
C ILE A 272 13.96 -20.27 -9.36
N ASP A 273 13.61 -21.04 -8.32
CA ASP A 273 12.31 -21.62 -8.04
C ASP A 273 12.25 -22.04 -6.54
N ASP A 274 11.22 -22.81 -6.15
CA ASP A 274 11.00 -23.26 -4.76
C ASP A 274 12.12 -24.17 -4.20
N GLU A 275 12.96 -24.76 -5.07
CA GLU A 275 13.95 -25.79 -4.71
C GLU A 275 15.39 -25.42 -5.12
N HIS A 276 15.61 -24.37 -5.93
CA HIS A 276 16.92 -24.06 -6.51
C HIS A 276 17.34 -22.59 -6.32
N VAL A 277 18.59 -22.35 -5.93
CA VAL A 277 19.12 -21.01 -5.60
C VAL A 277 20.54 -20.79 -6.14
N ILE A 278 20.81 -19.58 -6.61
CA ILE A 278 22.18 -19.07 -6.87
C ILE A 278 22.74 -18.45 -5.59
N ILE A 279 23.97 -18.80 -5.21
CA ILE A 279 24.75 -18.06 -4.20
C ILE A 279 26.16 -17.78 -4.74
N SER A 280 26.46 -16.52 -4.98
CA SER A 280 27.75 -16.04 -5.53
C SER A 280 28.96 -16.62 -4.80
N GLU A 281 29.99 -17.04 -5.54
CA GLU A 281 31.25 -17.55 -4.98
C GLU A 281 32.39 -16.56 -5.19
N PHE A 282 32.77 -15.86 -4.12
CA PHE A 282 33.86 -14.90 -4.15
C PHE A 282 35.23 -15.58 -4.40
N ILE A 283 35.90 -15.20 -5.49
CA ILE A 283 37.17 -15.80 -5.89
C ILE A 283 38.29 -15.57 -4.84
N PRO A 284 39.31 -16.45 -4.76
CA PRO A 284 40.45 -16.25 -3.87
C PRO A 284 41.11 -14.88 -4.05
N GLY A 285 41.36 -14.19 -2.93
CA GLY A 285 41.84 -12.81 -2.89
C GLY A 285 40.74 -11.74 -2.74
N SER A 286 39.46 -12.13 -2.83
CA SER A 286 38.32 -11.26 -2.47
C SER A 286 38.24 -11.01 -0.96
N ASN A 287 37.32 -10.12 -0.54
CA ASN A 287 37.11 -9.77 0.85
C ASN A 287 36.69 -11.01 1.70
N ALA A 288 37.42 -11.27 2.78
CA ALA A 288 37.22 -12.45 3.63
C ALA A 288 35.82 -12.50 4.29
N THR A 289 35.21 -11.36 4.62
CA THR A 289 33.86 -11.31 5.18
C THR A 289 32.82 -11.67 4.12
N ALA A 290 32.96 -11.20 2.89
CA ALA A 290 32.06 -11.56 1.78
C ALA A 290 32.16 -13.05 1.40
N ILE A 291 33.37 -13.62 1.44
CA ILE A 291 33.60 -15.07 1.33
C ILE A 291 32.87 -15.82 2.47
N SER A 292 32.99 -15.33 3.72
CA SER A 292 32.32 -15.95 4.88
C SER A 292 30.80 -15.89 4.79
N VAL A 293 30.21 -14.73 4.47
CA VAL A 293 28.75 -14.56 4.32
C VAL A 293 28.19 -15.51 3.27
N THR A 294 28.76 -15.49 2.05
CA THR A 294 28.28 -16.34 0.96
C THR A 294 28.51 -17.84 1.21
N ASN A 295 29.61 -18.23 1.87
CA ASN A 295 29.85 -19.64 2.21
C ASN A 295 28.95 -20.15 3.35
N ASN A 296 28.63 -19.32 4.34
CA ASN A 296 27.74 -19.71 5.44
C ASN A 296 26.26 -19.76 5.00
N ALA A 297 25.89 -19.03 3.96
CA ALA A 297 24.56 -19.09 3.37
C ALA A 297 24.27 -20.44 2.66
N VAL A 298 25.29 -21.14 2.15
CA VAL A 298 25.12 -22.44 1.46
C VAL A 298 24.45 -23.50 2.35
N PRO A 299 25.03 -23.93 3.49
CA PRO A 299 24.40 -24.94 4.36
C PRO A 299 23.11 -24.47 5.02
N TYR A 300 22.87 -23.16 5.10
CA TYR A 300 21.61 -22.59 5.58
C TYR A 300 20.49 -22.81 4.54
N MET A 301 20.73 -22.48 3.26
CA MET A 301 19.75 -22.70 2.20
C MET A 301 19.55 -24.20 1.92
N GLU A 302 20.62 -25.01 1.93
CA GLU A 302 20.52 -26.49 1.89
C GLU A 302 19.66 -27.02 3.06
N GLY A 303 19.80 -26.45 4.26
CA GLY A 303 18.97 -26.76 5.43
C GLY A 303 17.50 -26.35 5.32
N LEU A 304 17.16 -25.43 4.41
CA LEU A 304 15.78 -25.09 4.03
C LEU A 304 15.25 -25.94 2.85
N GLY A 305 16.07 -26.83 2.30
CA GLY A 305 15.71 -27.73 1.19
C GLY A 305 16.25 -27.33 -0.19
N TYR A 306 17.02 -26.23 -0.29
CA TYR A 306 17.49 -25.73 -1.58
C TYR A 306 18.73 -26.45 -2.12
N THR A 307 18.73 -26.74 -3.42
CA THR A 307 19.92 -27.00 -4.22
C THR A 307 20.64 -25.69 -4.55
N VAL A 308 21.91 -25.57 -4.17
CA VAL A 308 22.71 -24.34 -4.31
C VAL A 308 23.69 -24.42 -5.49
N TYR A 309 23.63 -23.44 -6.40
CA TYR A 309 24.59 -23.27 -7.51
C TYR A 309 25.40 -21.98 -7.35
N ARG A 310 26.67 -22.00 -7.79
CA ARG A 310 27.68 -21.03 -7.35
C ARG A 310 28.54 -20.43 -8.47
N PRO A 311 28.01 -19.47 -9.26
CA PRO A 311 28.79 -18.71 -10.22
C PRO A 311 29.76 -17.74 -9.50
N LYS A 312 30.89 -17.41 -10.13
CA LYS A 312 31.96 -16.63 -9.49
C LYS A 312 31.60 -15.15 -9.34
N ALA A 313 31.91 -14.57 -8.18
CA ALA A 313 31.88 -13.13 -7.91
C ALA A 313 33.28 -12.61 -7.55
N TRP A 314 33.51 -11.32 -7.77
CA TRP A 314 34.79 -10.68 -7.43
C TRP A 314 34.65 -9.16 -7.30
N ASN A 315 35.66 -8.51 -6.72
CA ASN A 315 35.77 -7.06 -6.68
C ASN A 315 36.92 -6.56 -7.56
N VAL A 316 36.74 -5.39 -8.17
CA VAL A 316 37.83 -4.58 -8.74
C VAL A 316 37.66 -3.15 -8.25
N SER A 317 38.57 -2.69 -7.38
CA SER A 317 38.30 -1.52 -6.53
C SER A 317 36.97 -1.71 -5.78
N SER A 318 36.11 -0.69 -5.72
CA SER A 318 34.76 -0.75 -5.15
C SER A 318 33.70 -1.43 -6.04
N THR A 319 34.02 -1.88 -7.26
CA THR A 319 33.03 -2.53 -8.15
C THR A 319 32.87 -4.00 -7.79
N HIS A 320 31.66 -4.41 -7.41
CA HIS A 320 31.25 -5.81 -7.23
C HIS A 320 30.76 -6.40 -8.55
N TYR A 321 31.42 -7.43 -9.07
CA TYR A 321 30.96 -8.19 -10.23
C TYR A 321 30.24 -9.46 -9.75
N THR A 322 29.00 -9.68 -10.19
CA THR A 322 28.12 -10.73 -9.65
C THR A 322 27.11 -11.24 -10.68
N TYR A 323 27.08 -12.56 -10.89
CA TYR A 323 26.09 -13.20 -11.76
C TYR A 323 24.74 -13.48 -11.08
N ALA A 324 24.59 -13.13 -9.80
CA ALA A 324 23.34 -13.28 -9.06
C ALA A 324 22.30 -12.18 -9.36
N ASN A 325 22.73 -11.01 -9.87
CA ASN A 325 21.84 -9.88 -10.20
C ASN A 325 21.14 -10.09 -11.56
N ALA A 326 20.52 -11.25 -11.70
CA ALA A 326 19.74 -11.77 -12.82
C ALA A 326 18.24 -11.60 -12.55
N TYR A 327 17.37 -11.74 -13.56
CA TYR A 327 15.92 -11.68 -13.34
C TYR A 327 15.13 -12.66 -14.22
N ARG A 328 13.97 -13.14 -13.74
CA ARG A 328 13.13 -14.11 -14.46
C ARG A 328 11.89 -13.49 -15.09
N VAL A 329 11.51 -14.00 -16.27
CA VAL A 329 10.21 -13.77 -16.91
C VAL A 329 9.76 -15.10 -17.53
N ASN A 330 8.77 -15.75 -16.92
CA ASN A 330 8.23 -17.03 -17.38
C ASN A 330 9.34 -18.10 -17.61
N ASN A 331 9.57 -18.49 -18.85
CA ASN A 331 10.58 -19.47 -19.27
C ASN A 331 11.89 -18.82 -19.78
N ARG A 332 12.18 -17.58 -19.38
CA ARG A 332 13.46 -16.89 -19.64
C ARG A 332 14.07 -16.38 -18.33
N ILE A 333 15.37 -16.57 -18.15
CA ILE A 333 16.14 -15.88 -17.11
C ILE A 333 17.20 -15.02 -17.79
N PHE A 334 17.16 -13.72 -17.50
CA PHE A 334 18.08 -12.72 -18.01
C PHE A 334 19.25 -12.62 -17.03
N VAL A 335 20.48 -12.75 -17.50
CA VAL A 335 21.68 -12.83 -16.65
C VAL A 335 22.71 -11.77 -17.08
N PRO A 336 23.33 -11.02 -16.15
CA PRO A 336 24.38 -10.06 -16.51
C PRO A 336 25.63 -10.78 -17.06
N VAL A 337 26.27 -10.20 -18.07
CA VAL A 337 27.60 -10.60 -18.56
C VAL A 337 28.53 -9.39 -18.67
N TYR A 338 29.83 -9.61 -18.58
CA TYR A 338 30.82 -8.53 -18.39
C TYR A 338 31.99 -8.53 -19.37
N GLY A 339 32.22 -9.65 -20.04
CA GLY A 339 33.17 -9.85 -21.12
C GLY A 339 32.61 -9.46 -22.49
N THR A 340 33.45 -9.68 -23.50
CA THR A 340 33.18 -9.37 -24.92
C THR A 340 32.78 -10.60 -25.75
N SER A 341 32.95 -11.83 -25.24
CA SER A 341 32.65 -13.08 -25.97
C SER A 341 31.15 -13.26 -26.23
N ILE A 342 30.32 -13.04 -25.21
CA ILE A 342 28.90 -13.44 -25.21
C ILE A 342 28.00 -12.30 -25.68
N LYS A 343 28.34 -11.06 -25.31
CA LYS A 343 27.73 -9.82 -25.83
C LYS A 343 28.83 -8.80 -26.13
N PRO A 344 28.69 -7.99 -27.19
CA PRO A 344 29.64 -6.90 -27.47
C PRO A 344 29.60 -5.83 -26.36
N GLY A 345 30.65 -5.02 -26.27
CA GLY A 345 30.96 -4.25 -25.07
C GLY A 345 31.65 -5.12 -24.01
N GLY A 346 31.98 -4.56 -22.85
CA GLY A 346 32.65 -5.30 -21.78
C GLY A 346 34.18 -5.39 -21.88
N ASN A 347 34.77 -6.24 -21.04
CA ASN A 347 36.21 -6.42 -20.87
C ASN A 347 36.60 -7.89 -21.08
N SER A 348 37.42 -8.18 -22.09
CA SER A 348 37.81 -9.56 -22.47
C SER A 348 38.47 -10.39 -21.36
N THR A 349 38.99 -9.73 -20.31
CA THR A 349 39.50 -10.36 -19.07
C THR A 349 38.43 -11.19 -18.34
N TYR A 350 37.14 -10.96 -18.63
CA TYR A 350 36.01 -11.63 -17.99
C TYR A 350 35.35 -12.72 -18.84
N ASN A 351 35.76 -12.90 -20.11
CA ASN A 351 35.13 -13.85 -21.05
C ASN A 351 34.97 -15.26 -20.47
N ALA A 352 36.05 -15.82 -19.89
CA ALA A 352 36.01 -17.16 -19.30
C ALA A 352 35.11 -17.27 -18.06
N ARG A 353 34.87 -16.16 -17.33
CA ARG A 353 33.93 -16.11 -16.19
C ARG A 353 32.48 -16.05 -16.65
N ASP A 354 32.20 -15.31 -17.74
CA ASP A 354 30.87 -15.32 -18.35
C ASP A 354 30.55 -16.71 -18.90
N GLU A 355 31.53 -17.37 -19.56
CA GLU A 355 31.38 -18.74 -20.09
C GLU A 355 31.15 -19.77 -18.97
N GLU A 356 31.90 -19.67 -17.84
CA GLU A 356 31.66 -20.45 -16.62
C GLU A 356 30.26 -20.18 -16.02
N ALA A 357 29.88 -18.91 -15.88
CA ALA A 357 28.59 -18.52 -15.31
C ALA A 357 27.40 -18.96 -16.17
N MET A 358 27.47 -18.81 -17.50
CA MET A 358 26.43 -19.33 -18.40
C MET A 358 26.31 -20.85 -18.31
N SER A 359 27.43 -21.57 -18.12
CA SER A 359 27.39 -23.02 -17.89
C SER A 359 26.67 -23.36 -16.57
N ILE A 360 27.02 -22.69 -15.47
CA ILE A 360 26.40 -22.88 -14.16
C ILE A 360 24.91 -22.54 -14.19
N TRP A 361 24.51 -21.43 -14.81
CA TRP A 361 23.09 -21.08 -14.99
C TRP A 361 22.32 -22.11 -15.84
N ASN A 362 22.93 -22.68 -16.88
CA ASN A 362 22.31 -23.76 -17.67
C ASN A 362 22.22 -25.09 -16.92
N ILE A 363 23.18 -25.40 -16.02
CA ILE A 363 23.05 -26.52 -15.09
C ILE A 363 21.89 -26.25 -14.12
N ALA A 364 21.82 -25.04 -13.56
CA ALA A 364 20.86 -24.67 -12.53
C ALA A 364 19.38 -24.75 -12.97
N VAL A 365 19.10 -24.56 -14.27
CA VAL A 365 17.75 -24.71 -14.84
C VAL A 365 17.52 -26.06 -15.54
N GLY A 366 18.46 -27.02 -15.45
CA GLY A 366 18.32 -28.36 -16.04
C GLY A 366 18.54 -28.46 -17.55
N ASN A 367 19.13 -27.43 -18.19
CA ASN A 367 19.47 -27.48 -19.62
C ASN A 367 20.69 -28.37 -19.93
N SER A 368 21.52 -28.69 -18.94
CA SER A 368 22.73 -29.50 -19.14
C SER A 368 22.47 -31.01 -19.02
N GLY A 369 22.91 -31.77 -20.03
CA GLY A 369 22.93 -33.24 -19.97
C GLY A 369 24.12 -33.82 -19.18
N ILE A 370 24.65 -33.10 -18.18
CA ILE A 370 25.93 -33.41 -17.52
C ILE A 370 25.72 -33.64 -16.02
N ALA A 371 25.91 -34.89 -15.60
CA ALA A 371 26.07 -35.28 -14.19
C ALA A 371 27.41 -34.71 -13.64
N PRO A 372 27.50 -34.34 -12.34
CA PRO A 372 26.81 -35.01 -11.23
C PRO A 372 25.86 -34.10 -10.44
N TYR A 373 24.59 -34.11 -10.82
CA TYR A 373 23.48 -33.92 -9.88
C TYR A 373 22.49 -35.08 -10.08
N PRO A 374 22.00 -35.75 -9.01
CA PRO A 374 21.01 -36.80 -9.14
C PRO A 374 19.65 -36.19 -9.52
N GLN A 375 18.96 -36.81 -10.49
CA GLN A 375 17.66 -36.37 -11.03
C GLN A 375 17.67 -35.00 -11.71
N VAL A 376 18.18 -34.96 -12.95
CA VAL A 376 17.67 -33.99 -13.94
C VAL A 376 16.23 -34.38 -14.25
N ASP A 377 15.25 -33.65 -13.72
CA ASP A 377 13.85 -33.87 -14.07
C ASP A 377 13.53 -33.30 -15.46
N PHE A 378 13.41 -34.20 -16.43
CA PHE A 378 13.02 -33.88 -17.80
C PHE A 378 11.55 -33.46 -17.96
N SER A 379 10.74 -33.44 -16.89
CA SER A 379 9.40 -32.86 -16.88
C SER A 379 9.40 -31.33 -16.72
N ARG A 380 10.49 -30.75 -16.18
CA ARG A 380 10.62 -29.30 -15.96
C ARG A 380 10.57 -28.51 -17.28
N PRO A 381 9.78 -27.41 -17.37
CA PRO A 381 9.82 -26.51 -18.51
C PRO A 381 11.23 -25.96 -18.74
N LYS A 382 11.75 -26.08 -19.97
CA LYS A 382 13.08 -25.56 -20.31
C LYS A 382 13.11 -24.04 -20.20
N VAL A 383 14.08 -23.53 -19.44
CA VAL A 383 14.28 -22.08 -19.24
C VAL A 383 15.44 -21.61 -20.10
N THR A 384 15.19 -20.62 -20.97
CA THR A 384 16.22 -20.01 -21.81
C THR A 384 17.03 -19.00 -21.00
N ILE A 385 18.36 -19.16 -20.99
CA ILE A 385 19.28 -18.17 -20.40
C ILE A 385 19.55 -17.06 -21.43
N VAL A 386 19.33 -15.80 -21.02
CA VAL A 386 19.40 -14.61 -21.88
C VAL A 386 20.48 -13.65 -21.35
N PRO A 387 21.72 -13.69 -21.86
CA PRO A 387 22.79 -12.82 -21.38
C PRO A 387 22.55 -11.36 -21.79
N ILE A 388 22.79 -10.39 -20.90
CA ILE A 388 22.71 -8.94 -21.14
C ILE A 388 24.03 -8.26 -20.72
N GLN A 389 24.56 -7.34 -21.54
CA GLN A 389 25.85 -6.69 -21.26
C GLN A 389 25.75 -5.67 -20.12
N CYS A 390 26.45 -5.91 -19.01
CA CYS A 390 26.33 -5.15 -17.77
C CYS A 390 27.62 -4.46 -17.29
N ASN A 391 28.76 -4.63 -17.97
CA ASN A 391 30.03 -4.02 -17.54
C ASN A 391 29.99 -2.47 -17.48
N GLY A 392 29.05 -1.83 -18.19
CA GLY A 392 28.85 -0.38 -18.14
C GLY A 392 28.07 0.12 -16.93
N ILE A 393 27.19 -0.69 -16.34
CA ILE A 393 26.32 -0.32 -15.20
C ILE A 393 26.85 -0.82 -13.86
N ILE A 394 27.50 -1.98 -13.83
CA ILE A 394 27.97 -2.62 -12.60
C ILE A 394 28.90 -1.76 -11.70
N PRO A 395 29.70 -0.77 -12.19
CA PRO A 395 30.43 0.14 -11.31
C PRO A 395 29.55 1.04 -10.42
N ALA A 396 28.24 1.11 -10.69
CA ALA A 396 27.26 1.81 -9.86
C ALA A 396 26.59 0.91 -8.80
N ALA A 397 27.16 -0.28 -8.53
CA ALA A 397 26.67 -1.26 -7.56
C ALA A 397 25.27 -1.85 -7.87
N GLY A 398 24.96 -2.05 -9.14
CA GLY A 398 23.74 -2.75 -9.59
C GLY A 398 23.83 -3.20 -11.05
N ALA A 399 22.96 -4.13 -11.46
CA ALA A 399 22.84 -4.58 -12.85
C ALA A 399 21.36 -4.71 -13.27
N ILE A 400 21.01 -5.75 -14.03
CA ILE A 400 19.70 -5.87 -14.68
C ILE A 400 18.56 -6.15 -13.70
N HIS A 401 18.78 -6.87 -12.60
CA HIS A 401 17.72 -7.06 -11.61
C HIS A 401 17.38 -5.72 -10.94
N CYS A 402 18.38 -4.88 -10.63
CA CYS A 402 18.20 -3.58 -9.99
C CYS A 402 17.40 -2.53 -10.81
N ILE A 403 17.33 -2.67 -12.13
CA ILE A 403 16.67 -1.68 -13.02
C ILE A 403 15.29 -2.12 -13.52
N ILE A 404 14.73 -3.20 -12.97
CA ILE A 404 13.46 -3.79 -13.43
C ILE A 404 12.56 -4.26 -12.28
N LYS A 405 11.24 -4.26 -12.52
CA LYS A 405 10.25 -4.92 -11.65
C LYS A 405 9.27 -5.76 -12.47
N GLN A 406 9.11 -7.04 -12.19
CA GLN A 406 8.10 -7.88 -12.85
C GLN A 406 6.69 -7.41 -12.49
N VAL A 407 5.79 -7.42 -13.49
CA VAL A 407 4.34 -7.36 -13.28
C VAL A 407 3.82 -8.81 -13.29
N PRO A 408 3.32 -9.34 -12.16
CA PRO A 408 2.77 -10.69 -12.11
C PRO A 408 1.61 -10.89 -13.09
N ARG A 409 1.47 -12.11 -13.61
CA ARG A 409 0.35 -12.54 -14.44
C ARG A 409 -0.70 -13.18 -13.53
N HIS A 410 -1.89 -12.61 -13.51
CA HIS A 410 -3.06 -13.30 -12.97
C HIS A 410 -3.39 -14.49 -13.88
N THR A 411 -3.46 -15.69 -13.31
CA THR A 411 -3.53 -16.98 -14.03
C THR A 411 -4.84 -17.75 -13.82
N SER A 412 -5.73 -17.26 -12.94
CA SER A 412 -7.08 -17.81 -12.82
C SER A 412 -7.89 -17.57 -14.09
N SER A 413 -8.64 -18.58 -14.52
CA SER A 413 -9.58 -18.51 -15.65
C SER A 413 -10.97 -17.97 -15.25
N MET A 414 -11.04 -17.23 -14.14
CA MET A 414 -12.18 -16.42 -13.71
C MET A 414 -11.62 -15.12 -13.12
N PRO A 415 -12.27 -13.96 -13.31
CA PRO A 415 -11.85 -12.71 -12.70
C PRO A 415 -11.79 -12.78 -11.17
N ALA A 416 -10.81 -12.10 -10.58
CA ALA A 416 -10.73 -11.87 -9.15
C ALA A 416 -11.09 -10.41 -8.82
N VAL A 417 -11.73 -10.19 -7.67
CA VAL A 417 -12.16 -8.86 -7.19
C VAL A 417 -11.74 -8.68 -5.73
N PHE A 418 -11.42 -7.45 -5.35
CA PHE A 418 -11.19 -7.03 -3.97
C PHE A 418 -11.87 -5.68 -3.73
N VAL A 419 -12.90 -5.67 -2.87
CA VAL A 419 -13.60 -4.45 -2.44
C VAL A 419 -12.73 -3.71 -1.40
N GLN A 420 -12.54 -2.41 -1.61
CA GLN A 420 -11.68 -1.53 -0.80
C GLN A 420 -12.50 -0.62 0.11
N THR A 421 -13.57 -0.03 -0.43
CA THR A 421 -14.59 0.67 0.33
C THR A 421 -15.97 0.07 0.01
N PRO A 422 -16.84 -0.18 1.01
CA PRO A 422 -16.72 0.23 2.43
C PRO A 422 -15.59 -0.47 3.21
N SER A 423 -15.14 0.22 4.26
CA SER A 423 -14.19 -0.29 5.26
C SER A 423 -14.90 -0.85 6.49
N ALA A 424 -14.18 -1.65 7.27
CA ALA A 424 -14.71 -2.30 8.47
C ALA A 424 -15.19 -1.26 9.51
N GLY A 425 -16.47 -1.36 9.91
CA GLY A 425 -17.10 -0.44 10.87
C GLY A 425 -17.52 0.93 10.28
N ASP A 426 -17.62 1.07 8.96
CA ASP A 426 -18.27 2.27 8.40
C ASP A 426 -19.78 2.26 8.73
N LEU A 427 -20.34 3.42 9.06
CA LEU A 427 -21.78 3.65 9.19
C LEU A 427 -22.29 4.41 7.95
N TRP A 428 -23.18 3.78 7.18
CA TRP A 428 -23.73 4.31 5.94
C TRP A 428 -25.23 4.63 6.11
N ILE A 429 -25.54 5.89 6.34
CA ILE A 429 -26.91 6.39 6.53
C ILE A 429 -27.68 6.47 5.20
N GLY A 430 -28.96 6.09 5.22
CA GLY A 430 -29.89 6.16 4.11
C GLY A 430 -29.99 7.55 3.45
N GLY A 431 -30.22 7.57 2.14
CA GLY A 431 -30.28 8.81 1.34
C GLY A 431 -28.92 9.51 1.11
N THR A 432 -27.87 9.13 1.85
CA THR A 432 -26.54 9.75 1.72
C THR A 432 -25.75 9.16 0.55
N THR A 433 -24.76 9.90 0.04
CA THR A 433 -23.91 9.43 -1.07
C THR A 433 -22.56 8.93 -0.55
N ARG A 434 -22.24 7.68 -0.86
CA ARG A 434 -21.07 6.94 -0.37
C ARG A 434 -20.26 6.40 -1.54
N ARG A 435 -18.92 6.40 -1.42
CA ARG A 435 -18.02 5.88 -2.46
C ARG A 435 -17.73 4.40 -2.23
N ILE A 436 -18.07 3.59 -3.22
CA ILE A 436 -17.63 2.19 -3.35
C ILE A 436 -16.38 2.18 -4.23
N SER A 437 -15.33 1.45 -3.88
CA SER A 437 -14.15 1.24 -4.74
C SER A 437 -13.60 -0.18 -4.64
N TRP A 438 -12.97 -0.64 -5.71
CA TRP A 438 -12.49 -2.01 -5.86
C TRP A 438 -11.27 -2.08 -6.78
N SER A 439 -10.48 -3.13 -6.60
CA SER A 439 -9.48 -3.58 -7.58
C SER A 439 -9.91 -4.94 -8.12
N ALA A 440 -9.59 -5.22 -9.38
CA ALA A 440 -9.93 -6.48 -10.01
C ALA A 440 -8.83 -6.93 -10.96
N SER A 441 -8.83 -8.22 -11.34
CA SER A 441 -7.87 -8.78 -12.29
C SER A 441 -8.50 -9.93 -13.06
N ASP A 442 -8.32 -9.93 -14.37
CA ASP A 442 -8.70 -11.03 -15.26
C ASP A 442 -7.44 -11.79 -15.72
N LEU A 443 -7.60 -12.94 -16.37
CA LEU A 443 -6.50 -13.70 -16.98
C LEU A 443 -5.61 -12.77 -17.83
N ASP A 444 -4.29 -12.96 -17.76
CA ASP A 444 -3.29 -12.11 -18.44
C ASP A 444 -3.41 -10.61 -18.12
N ASN A 445 -4.01 -10.28 -16.97
CA ASN A 445 -4.31 -8.92 -16.52
C ASN A 445 -5.14 -8.14 -17.57
N ALA A 446 -6.06 -8.82 -18.26
CA ALA A 446 -6.90 -8.21 -19.28
C ALA A 446 -7.88 -7.16 -18.70
N THR A 447 -8.23 -6.15 -19.50
CA THR A 447 -9.17 -5.10 -19.11
C THR A 447 -10.58 -5.65 -18.93
N ILE A 448 -11.12 -5.55 -17.72
CA ILE A 448 -12.51 -5.91 -17.44
C ILE A 448 -13.43 -4.78 -17.94
N PRO A 449 -14.41 -5.07 -18.85
CA PRO A 449 -15.25 -4.04 -19.46
C PRO A 449 -16.30 -3.45 -18.52
N SER A 450 -16.83 -4.22 -17.56
CA SER A 450 -17.91 -3.77 -16.68
C SER A 450 -17.96 -4.49 -15.33
N PHE A 451 -18.51 -3.79 -14.35
CA PHE A 451 -18.69 -4.28 -12.98
C PHE A 451 -20.12 -4.04 -12.51
N THR A 452 -20.78 -5.09 -12.03
CA THR A 452 -22.11 -5.03 -11.42
C THR A 452 -21.96 -4.89 -9.91
N LEU A 453 -22.65 -3.91 -9.34
CA LEU A 453 -22.61 -3.55 -7.92
C LEU A 453 -23.94 -3.90 -7.28
N GLU A 454 -23.90 -4.54 -6.12
CA GLU A 454 -25.06 -4.99 -5.35
C GLU A 454 -24.82 -4.75 -3.86
N TYR A 455 -25.89 -4.61 -3.07
CA TYR A 455 -25.81 -4.60 -1.61
C TYR A 455 -26.77 -5.60 -0.95
N THR A 456 -26.51 -5.90 0.31
CA THR A 456 -27.37 -6.71 1.18
C THR A 456 -27.44 -6.07 2.57
N THR A 457 -28.60 -6.18 3.22
CA THR A 457 -28.85 -5.83 4.62
C THR A 457 -29.29 -7.05 5.43
N ASN A 458 -28.99 -8.26 4.95
CA ASN A 458 -29.36 -9.52 5.60
C ASN A 458 -28.28 -10.60 5.46
N GLY A 459 -27.00 -10.22 5.61
CA GLY A 459 -25.87 -11.15 5.56
C GLY A 459 -25.68 -11.86 4.21
N GLY A 460 -26.26 -11.34 3.13
CA GLY A 460 -26.16 -11.92 1.78
C GLY A 460 -27.23 -12.95 1.43
N VAL A 461 -28.30 -13.10 2.23
CA VAL A 461 -29.45 -13.95 1.90
C VAL A 461 -30.19 -13.44 0.65
N SER A 462 -30.32 -12.13 0.51
CA SER A 462 -30.77 -11.47 -0.73
C SER A 462 -29.87 -10.28 -1.09
N TRP A 463 -29.82 -9.97 -2.38
CA TRP A 463 -28.96 -8.91 -2.93
C TRP A 463 -29.79 -7.94 -3.80
N ASN A 464 -29.61 -6.66 -3.53
CA ASN A 464 -30.26 -5.54 -4.20
C ASN A 464 -29.29 -4.91 -5.19
N HIS A 465 -29.66 -4.82 -6.46
CA HIS A 465 -28.82 -4.25 -7.51
C HIS A 465 -28.69 -2.73 -7.37
N ILE A 466 -27.46 -2.23 -7.26
CA ILE A 466 -27.13 -0.81 -7.28
C ILE A 466 -27.03 -0.32 -8.73
N THR A 467 -26.06 -0.84 -9.48
CA THR A 467 -25.74 -0.38 -10.83
C THR A 467 -24.87 -1.39 -11.57
N THR A 468 -24.71 -1.21 -12.88
CA THR A 468 -23.61 -1.83 -13.64
C THR A 468 -22.80 -0.73 -14.31
N THR A 469 -21.54 -0.60 -13.89
CA THR A 469 -20.58 0.40 -14.40
C THR A 469 -19.77 -0.13 -15.58
N THR A 470 -19.25 0.77 -16.43
CA THR A 470 -18.38 0.43 -17.56
C THR A 470 -16.96 0.95 -17.30
N ASN A 471 -15.96 0.05 -17.28
CA ASN A 471 -14.53 0.34 -17.09
C ASN A 471 -14.23 1.34 -15.94
N ALA A 472 -14.94 1.21 -14.82
CA ALA A 472 -14.73 1.98 -13.60
C ALA A 472 -14.19 1.08 -12.48
N TYR A 473 -13.47 1.68 -11.54
CA TYR A 473 -12.92 1.00 -10.34
C TYR A 473 -13.42 1.66 -9.04
N SER A 474 -14.35 2.61 -9.17
CA SER A 474 -15.10 3.21 -8.08
C SER A 474 -16.41 3.81 -8.57
N TYR A 475 -17.41 3.88 -7.69
CA TYR A 475 -18.72 4.46 -7.96
C TYR A 475 -19.24 5.21 -6.73
N ASN A 476 -19.80 6.41 -6.95
CA ASN A 476 -20.49 7.16 -5.91
C ASN A 476 -21.98 6.75 -5.93
N TRP A 477 -22.41 6.01 -4.91
CA TRP A 477 -23.76 5.50 -4.76
C TRP A 477 -24.53 6.36 -3.77
N THR A 478 -25.67 6.92 -4.18
CA THR A 478 -26.68 7.46 -3.27
C THR A 478 -27.53 6.32 -2.75
N LEU A 479 -27.47 6.05 -1.45
CA LEU A 479 -28.28 5.02 -0.80
C LEU A 479 -29.77 5.34 -0.94
N PRO A 480 -30.67 4.33 -0.99
CA PRO A 480 -32.09 4.54 -0.75
C PRO A 480 -32.31 5.22 0.62
N ALA A 481 -33.38 6.01 0.76
CA ALA A 481 -33.70 6.67 2.03
C ALA A 481 -34.38 5.71 3.02
N ASP A 482 -35.04 4.70 2.46
CA ASP A 482 -35.84 3.62 3.03
C ASP A 482 -35.01 2.35 3.30
N VAL A 483 -33.73 2.49 3.65
CA VAL A 483 -32.91 1.34 4.08
C VAL A 483 -33.23 0.92 5.51
N PRO A 484 -33.36 -0.39 5.81
CA PRO A 484 -33.53 -0.87 7.17
C PRO A 484 -32.21 -0.77 7.97
N TYR A 485 -32.31 -0.82 9.30
CA TYR A 485 -31.16 -0.95 10.17
C TYR A 485 -30.54 -2.36 10.01
N SER A 486 -29.23 -2.44 9.75
CA SER A 486 -28.49 -3.70 9.67
C SER A 486 -27.00 -3.49 9.85
N THR A 487 -26.47 -3.99 10.96
CA THR A 487 -25.03 -4.18 11.25
C THR A 487 -24.39 -5.33 10.44
N ASN A 488 -25.19 -6.10 9.70
CA ASN A 488 -24.78 -7.27 8.92
C ASN A 488 -24.86 -7.00 7.40
N SER A 489 -24.45 -5.80 6.99
CA SER A 489 -24.59 -5.32 5.61
C SER A 489 -23.30 -5.47 4.80
N PHE A 490 -23.44 -5.76 3.50
CA PHE A 490 -22.30 -5.94 2.58
C PHE A 490 -22.58 -5.31 1.21
N ILE A 491 -21.51 -4.91 0.52
CA ILE A 491 -21.48 -4.49 -0.88
C ILE A 491 -20.70 -5.55 -1.66
N ARG A 492 -21.33 -6.14 -2.70
CA ARG A 492 -20.69 -7.04 -3.66
C ARG A 492 -20.36 -6.29 -4.94
N VAL A 493 -19.17 -6.60 -5.49
CA VAL A 493 -18.76 -6.19 -6.83
C VAL A 493 -18.49 -7.44 -7.66
N THR A 494 -19.23 -7.59 -8.76
CA THR A 494 -19.10 -8.69 -9.73
C THR A 494 -18.40 -8.17 -10.99
N ALA A 495 -17.21 -8.68 -11.29
CA ALA A 495 -16.48 -8.39 -12.52
C ALA A 495 -17.01 -9.24 -13.68
N ASN A 496 -17.36 -8.60 -14.79
CA ASN A 496 -17.88 -9.25 -16.00
C ASN A 496 -16.79 -9.27 -17.09
N SER A 497 -16.10 -10.39 -17.29
CA SER A 497 -15.07 -10.54 -18.34
C SER A 497 -15.67 -10.89 -19.70
N VAL A 498 -15.00 -10.42 -20.78
CA VAL A 498 -15.27 -10.83 -22.16
C VAL A 498 -14.78 -12.26 -22.45
N LEU A 499 -13.76 -12.70 -21.70
CA LEU A 499 -12.99 -13.92 -21.97
C LEU A 499 -13.35 -15.07 -21.02
N ASN A 500 -13.57 -14.75 -19.74
CA ASN A 500 -13.47 -15.72 -18.63
C ASN A 500 -14.72 -15.75 -17.72
N GLY A 501 -15.86 -15.27 -18.21
CA GLY A 501 -17.11 -15.24 -17.44
C GLY A 501 -17.10 -14.20 -16.33
N THR A 502 -17.60 -14.55 -15.15
CA THR A 502 -17.79 -13.64 -14.01
C THR A 502 -17.04 -14.11 -12.78
N GLY A 503 -16.58 -13.16 -11.96
CA GLY A 503 -16.09 -13.43 -10.61
C GLY A 503 -16.37 -12.24 -9.70
N ASP A 504 -16.73 -12.52 -8.45
CA ASP A 504 -17.22 -11.52 -7.50
C ASP A 504 -16.50 -11.56 -6.15
N ALA A 505 -16.62 -10.45 -5.41
CA ALA A 505 -16.23 -10.37 -4.01
C ALA A 505 -17.08 -9.33 -3.28
N ALA A 506 -17.25 -9.51 -1.97
CA ALA A 506 -17.80 -8.51 -1.06
C ALA A 506 -16.70 -7.88 -0.18
N ASN A 507 -17.04 -6.83 0.57
CA ASN A 507 -16.22 -6.35 1.69
C ASN A 507 -15.98 -7.47 2.72
N LEU A 508 -14.76 -7.56 3.26
CA LEU A 508 -14.31 -8.68 4.09
C LEU A 508 -14.94 -8.74 5.49
N ILE A 509 -15.48 -7.62 5.96
CA ILE A 509 -16.08 -7.42 7.29
C ILE A 509 -17.36 -6.61 7.05
N PRO A 510 -18.50 -6.97 7.68
CA PRO A 510 -19.76 -6.25 7.48
C PRO A 510 -19.66 -4.78 7.90
N ILE A 511 -20.64 -4.00 7.43
CA ILE A 511 -20.86 -2.61 7.81
C ILE A 511 -22.28 -2.39 8.31
N THR A 512 -22.48 -1.26 8.99
CA THR A 512 -23.81 -0.81 9.37
C THR A 512 -24.40 0.04 8.25
N ILE A 513 -25.51 -0.40 7.68
CA ILE A 513 -26.42 0.44 6.90
C ILE A 513 -27.62 0.71 7.81
N ALA A 514 -28.10 1.96 7.86
CA ALA A 514 -29.21 2.34 8.72
C ALA A 514 -29.99 3.54 8.18
N PRO A 515 -31.28 3.69 8.54
CA PRO A 515 -31.94 4.99 8.50
C PRO A 515 -31.29 5.90 9.55
N GLY A 516 -31.44 7.22 9.43
CA GLY A 516 -30.81 8.15 10.37
C GLY A 516 -30.60 9.55 9.81
N THR A 517 -29.72 10.31 10.45
CA THR A 517 -29.42 11.71 10.11
C THR A 517 -27.92 11.93 9.93
N GLN A 518 -27.54 12.96 9.15
CA GLN A 518 -26.16 13.43 9.06
C GLN A 518 -26.06 14.96 9.07
N LYS A 519 -25.23 15.50 9.96
CA LYS A 519 -24.86 16.93 10.04
C LYS A 519 -23.47 17.08 9.40
N VAL A 520 -23.43 17.58 8.17
CA VAL A 520 -22.16 17.93 7.49
C VAL A 520 -21.81 19.37 7.84
N VAL A 521 -20.60 19.58 8.36
CA VAL A 521 -20.09 20.86 8.83
C VAL A 521 -18.82 21.20 8.04
N ASP A 522 -18.89 22.25 7.23
CA ASP A 522 -17.83 22.73 6.36
C ASP A 522 -17.89 24.27 6.20
N PHE A 523 -17.27 24.79 5.12
CA PHE A 523 -17.23 26.23 4.82
C PHE A 523 -18.33 26.71 3.84
N THR A 524 -19.33 25.89 3.49
CA THR A 524 -20.42 26.30 2.59
C THR A 524 -21.41 27.29 3.24
N VAL A 525 -21.50 27.32 4.57
CA VAL A 525 -22.47 28.14 5.30
C VAL A 525 -22.00 29.60 5.34
N SER A 526 -22.67 30.44 4.55
CA SER A 526 -22.32 31.85 4.31
C SER A 526 -22.21 32.70 5.58
N PRO A 527 -21.16 33.54 5.71
CA PRO A 527 -19.76 33.22 5.49
C PRO A 527 -19.00 33.56 6.79
N ASN A 528 -19.28 32.82 7.87
CA ASN A 528 -19.38 33.41 9.21
C ASN A 528 -18.67 32.67 10.36
N VAL A 529 -17.99 33.49 11.17
CA VAL A 529 -17.78 33.43 12.64
C VAL A 529 -17.26 32.13 13.27
N ASP A 530 -17.98 31.03 13.18
CA ASP A 530 -17.82 29.87 14.07
C ASP A 530 -16.97 28.73 13.48
N ASN A 531 -16.91 28.64 12.14
CA ASN A 531 -16.01 27.74 11.42
C ASN A 531 -14.79 28.53 10.93
N LEU A 532 -13.59 28.15 11.38
CA LEU A 532 -12.38 28.96 11.25
C LEU A 532 -11.18 28.12 10.81
N ALA A 533 -10.24 28.74 10.09
CA ALA A 533 -8.96 28.11 9.76
C ALA A 533 -7.78 29.07 9.92
N TRP A 534 -6.64 28.52 10.32
CA TRP A 534 -5.35 29.20 10.39
C TRP A 534 -4.30 28.39 9.64
N GLY A 535 -3.39 29.06 8.93
CA GLY A 535 -2.32 28.40 8.20
C GLY A 535 -1.29 29.37 7.62
N PHE A 536 -0.03 28.96 7.64
CA PHE A 536 1.08 29.62 6.95
C PHE A 536 2.26 28.65 6.87
N GLN A 537 2.90 28.39 8.01
CA GLN A 537 4.04 27.48 8.18
C GLN A 537 4.38 27.31 9.68
N THR A 538 5.09 26.24 10.04
CA THR A 538 5.73 26.05 11.35
C THR A 538 7.19 25.58 11.19
N VAL A 539 7.99 25.59 12.27
CA VAL A 539 9.45 25.31 12.18
C VAL A 539 9.79 23.82 12.29
N SER A 540 9.01 23.08 13.06
CA SER A 540 9.12 21.62 13.24
C SER A 540 7.88 21.13 13.99
N TRP A 541 7.62 19.82 14.01
CA TRP A 541 6.59 19.24 14.88
C TRP A 541 6.77 19.56 16.37
N ALA A 542 7.98 19.88 16.85
CA ALA A 542 8.18 20.30 18.24
C ALA A 542 7.44 21.61 18.60
N ASN A 543 6.96 22.35 17.60
CA ASN A 543 6.09 23.53 17.75
C ASN A 543 4.60 23.21 17.54
N VAL A 544 4.26 21.97 17.14
CA VAL A 544 2.92 21.47 16.79
C VAL A 544 2.38 20.53 17.87
N GLY A 545 3.19 19.56 18.30
CA GLY A 545 2.84 18.61 19.37
C GLY A 545 2.51 19.33 20.69
N GLY A 546 1.37 19.00 21.29
CA GLY A 546 0.87 19.67 22.50
C GLY A 546 0.40 21.12 22.28
N VAL A 547 0.31 21.61 21.04
CA VAL A 547 -0.12 22.98 20.72
C VAL A 547 -1.35 22.94 19.80
N ARG A 548 -2.53 23.29 20.34
CA ARG A 548 -3.83 23.22 19.62
C ARG A 548 -3.96 24.19 18.44
N LYS A 549 -3.16 25.27 18.42
CA LYS A 549 -3.13 26.29 17.34
C LYS A 549 -1.68 26.71 17.04
N PRO A 550 -0.89 25.87 16.35
CA PRO A 550 0.53 26.14 16.11
C PRO A 550 0.76 27.12 14.96
N ALA A 551 -0.13 27.14 13.97
CA ALA A 551 -0.25 28.20 12.98
C ALA A 551 -1.27 29.25 13.47
N VAL A 552 -0.92 30.54 13.37
CA VAL A 552 -1.73 31.66 13.89
C VAL A 552 -2.17 32.68 12.83
N SER A 553 -1.70 32.52 11.58
CA SER A 553 -2.14 33.34 10.45
C SER A 553 -3.54 32.90 10.01
N ALA A 554 -4.57 33.73 10.20
CA ALA A 554 -5.93 33.38 9.81
C ALA A 554 -6.06 33.24 8.28
N VAL A 555 -6.71 32.17 7.82
CA VAL A 555 -7.07 31.97 6.42
C VAL A 555 -8.16 32.98 6.05
N THR A 556 -8.01 33.67 4.92
CA THR A 556 -9.00 34.69 4.51
C THR A 556 -10.32 34.04 4.11
N LEU A 557 -11.45 34.73 4.31
CA LEU A 557 -12.77 34.23 3.92
C LEU A 557 -12.84 33.78 2.45
N ALA A 558 -12.17 34.50 1.54
CA ALA A 558 -12.12 34.13 0.12
C ALA A 558 -11.40 32.79 -0.15
N ASN A 559 -10.62 32.29 0.81
CA ASN A 559 -9.96 30.99 0.78
C ASN A 559 -10.72 29.93 1.61
N LEU A 560 -11.50 30.33 2.63
CA LEU A 560 -12.45 29.41 3.28
C LEU A 560 -13.52 28.96 2.28
N ASN A 561 -14.08 29.91 1.50
CA ASN A 561 -15.03 29.62 0.41
C ASN A 561 -14.47 28.72 -0.70
N ARG A 562 -13.14 28.57 -0.79
CA ARG A 562 -12.47 27.63 -1.71
C ARG A 562 -12.48 26.22 -1.15
N MET A 563 -12.08 26.08 0.12
CA MET A 563 -12.16 24.82 0.88
C MET A 563 -13.59 24.35 1.21
N ALA A 564 -14.61 24.96 0.61
CA ALA A 564 -16.02 24.66 0.82
C ALA A 564 -16.57 23.58 -0.13
N PHE A 565 -15.88 23.26 -1.23
CA PHE A 565 -16.40 22.33 -2.24
C PHE A 565 -15.33 21.40 -2.80
N SER A 566 -15.66 20.11 -2.89
CA SER A 566 -14.91 19.09 -3.62
C SER A 566 -15.08 19.28 -5.14
N ASP A 567 -14.58 20.39 -5.70
CA ASP A 567 -14.76 20.76 -7.11
C ASP A 567 -13.50 21.25 -7.86
N ALA A 568 -12.39 21.50 -7.15
CA ALA A 568 -11.08 21.71 -7.77
C ALA A 568 -10.66 20.45 -8.54
N THR A 569 -10.33 20.60 -9.82
CA THR A 569 -10.05 19.46 -10.74
C THR A 569 -8.92 19.72 -11.74
N GLY A 570 -8.36 20.93 -11.74
CA GLY A 570 -7.10 21.27 -12.40
C GLY A 570 -5.86 20.91 -11.57
N GLY A 571 -4.69 21.38 -12.02
CA GLY A 571 -3.44 21.26 -11.26
C GLY A 571 -3.24 22.37 -10.23
N ASN A 572 -1.98 22.70 -9.91
CA ASN A 572 -1.58 23.69 -8.90
C ASN A 572 -2.13 25.11 -9.11
N THR A 573 -2.73 25.42 -10.27
CA THR A 573 -3.26 26.75 -10.62
C THR A 573 -4.78 26.79 -10.76
N ASP A 574 -5.49 25.81 -10.19
CA ASP A 574 -6.97 25.81 -10.17
C ASP A 574 -7.50 27.03 -9.38
N PRO A 575 -8.46 27.81 -9.90
CA PRO A 575 -9.00 28.98 -9.20
C PRO A 575 -9.83 28.64 -7.95
N ASN A 576 -10.40 27.43 -7.87
CA ASN A 576 -11.23 26.98 -6.75
C ASN A 576 -10.41 26.46 -5.58
N ARG A 577 -9.12 26.15 -5.81
CA ARG A 577 -8.15 25.62 -4.83
C ARG A 577 -7.59 26.69 -3.89
N TYR A 578 -7.53 26.43 -2.59
CA TYR A 578 -6.70 27.24 -1.69
C TYR A 578 -5.25 26.77 -1.76
N ILE A 579 -4.35 27.68 -2.12
CA ILE A 579 -2.91 27.45 -2.09
C ILE A 579 -2.34 28.17 -0.86
N SER A 580 -1.56 27.48 -0.05
CA SER A 580 -0.83 28.12 1.05
C SER A 580 0.09 29.22 0.50
N PRO A 581 0.32 30.32 1.24
CA PRO A 581 1.40 31.25 0.90
C PRO A 581 2.75 30.54 0.84
N ASN A 582 3.73 31.15 0.15
CA ASN A 582 5.05 30.55 -0.06
C ASN A 582 5.76 30.23 1.26
N VAL A 583 6.17 28.96 1.39
CA VAL A 583 6.77 28.41 2.60
C VAL A 583 8.27 28.66 2.61
N SER A 584 8.77 29.12 3.75
CA SER A 584 10.15 29.55 3.95
C SER A 584 11.12 28.36 4.03
N GLY A 585 12.35 28.56 3.55
CA GLY A 585 13.44 27.57 3.66
C GLY A 585 13.60 27.05 5.10
N GLY A 586 13.34 25.75 5.31
CA GLY A 586 13.42 25.12 6.64
C GLY A 586 12.17 25.30 7.52
N GLN A 587 11.01 25.59 6.93
CA GLN A 587 9.70 25.57 7.62
C GLN A 587 8.73 24.68 6.87
N GLU A 588 7.82 24.02 7.58
CA GLU A 588 6.88 23.00 7.12
C GLU A 588 5.49 23.64 6.97
N CYS A 589 4.67 23.23 6.00
CA CYS A 589 3.34 23.83 5.86
C CYS A 589 2.37 23.25 6.88
N THR A 590 1.52 24.09 7.49
CA THR A 590 0.68 23.68 8.62
C THR A 590 -0.62 24.46 8.64
N HIS A 591 -1.73 23.73 8.73
CA HIS A 591 -3.10 24.25 8.77
C HIS A 591 -3.85 23.68 9.97
N THR A 592 -4.62 24.54 10.65
CA THR A 592 -5.49 24.16 11.77
C THR A 592 -6.90 24.64 11.46
N TYR A 593 -7.87 23.75 11.63
CA TYR A 593 -9.29 24.02 11.38
C TYR A 593 -10.06 23.86 12.71
N GLU A 594 -10.93 24.81 13.04
CA GLU A 594 -11.95 24.66 14.08
C GLU A 594 -13.33 24.64 13.41
N PHE A 595 -14.14 23.67 13.81
CA PHE A 595 -15.53 23.55 13.38
C PHE A 595 -16.46 23.52 14.60
N LYS A 596 -17.46 24.38 14.61
CA LYS A 596 -18.59 24.35 15.55
C LYS A 596 -19.54 23.25 15.08
N VAL A 597 -19.35 22.06 15.64
CA VAL A 597 -20.03 20.83 15.21
C VAL A 597 -21.34 20.58 15.95
N LEU A 598 -21.38 20.87 17.24
CA LEU A 598 -22.58 20.79 18.08
C LEU A 598 -22.99 22.19 18.53
N ASP A 599 -24.27 22.49 18.61
CA ASP A 599 -24.73 23.81 19.07
C ASP A 599 -24.82 23.85 20.60
N TYR A 600 -25.36 22.78 21.22
CA TYR A 600 -25.35 22.48 22.65
C TYR A 600 -24.49 21.23 22.97
N SER A 601 -24.12 21.03 24.23
CA SER A 601 -23.16 19.97 24.63
C SER A 601 -23.79 18.58 24.80
N ASP A 602 -25.11 18.52 24.89
CA ASP A 602 -25.96 17.33 25.02
C ASP A 602 -26.28 16.68 23.66
N GLU A 603 -26.15 17.41 22.54
CA GLU A 603 -26.14 16.83 21.17
C GLU A 603 -25.02 15.77 20.96
N ILE A 604 -24.11 15.61 21.92
CA ILE A 604 -22.97 14.68 21.81
C ILE A 604 -23.38 13.21 21.97
N ASP A 605 -24.53 12.97 22.62
CA ASP A 605 -25.13 11.65 22.76
C ASP A 605 -26.00 11.30 21.52
N GLU A 606 -26.29 12.28 20.65
CA GLU A 606 -26.89 12.11 19.32
C GLU A 606 -25.85 11.72 18.23
N ILE A 607 -24.69 11.17 18.60
CA ILE A 607 -23.61 10.79 17.67
C ILE A 607 -23.28 9.30 17.81
N ASP A 608 -23.29 8.56 16.69
CA ASP A 608 -22.75 7.20 16.62
C ASP A 608 -21.44 7.12 15.82
N GLN A 609 -21.24 8.02 14.86
CA GLN A 609 -19.98 8.10 14.09
C GLN A 609 -19.68 9.53 13.63
N VAL A 610 -18.41 9.94 13.76
CA VAL A 610 -17.87 11.15 13.12
C VAL A 610 -16.88 10.76 12.03
N VAL A 611 -17.08 11.30 10.83
CA VAL A 611 -16.13 11.20 9.71
C VAL A 611 -15.56 12.58 9.42
N VAL A 612 -14.23 12.70 9.49
CA VAL A 612 -13.48 13.90 9.10
C VAL A 612 -12.96 13.71 7.69
N ARG A 613 -13.13 14.70 6.81
CA ARG A 613 -12.56 14.70 5.45
C ARG A 613 -11.66 15.93 5.24
N TRP A 614 -10.52 15.70 4.59
CA TRP A 614 -9.73 16.74 3.94
C TRP A 614 -9.41 16.31 2.50
N GLU A 615 -9.23 17.24 1.58
CA GLU A 615 -8.92 16.99 0.17
C GLU A 615 -7.89 17.99 -0.34
N GLY A 616 -6.91 17.48 -1.09
CA GLY A 616 -5.80 18.24 -1.63
C GLY A 616 -4.48 17.47 -1.61
N TYR A 617 -3.35 18.20 -1.61
CA TYR A 617 -1.98 17.67 -1.63
C TYR A 617 -0.96 18.74 -1.21
N ALA A 618 0.35 18.49 -1.39
CA ALA A 618 1.40 19.51 -1.25
C ALA A 618 2.55 19.23 -2.24
N ASP A 619 3.13 20.26 -2.86
CA ASP A 619 3.71 20.18 -4.23
C ASP A 619 4.70 19.03 -4.43
N ARG A 620 5.64 18.89 -3.50
CA ARG A 620 6.71 17.87 -3.54
C ARG A 620 6.65 16.99 -2.30
N CYS A 621 5.53 17.01 -1.60
CA CYS A 621 5.50 16.74 -0.18
C CYS A 621 5.76 15.27 0.16
N THR A 622 6.58 15.11 1.19
CA THR A 622 7.01 13.85 1.76
C THR A 622 5.80 13.14 2.40
N GLN A 623 4.93 13.88 3.10
CA GLN A 623 3.54 13.49 3.36
C GLN A 623 2.65 14.68 3.75
N SER A 624 1.34 14.55 3.51
CA SER A 624 0.30 15.35 4.16
C SER A 624 -0.45 14.47 5.16
N GLU A 625 -0.46 14.86 6.43
CA GLU A 625 -1.07 14.13 7.55
C GLU A 625 -2.32 14.86 8.08
N LEU A 626 -3.39 14.12 8.42
CA LEU A 626 -4.64 14.64 9.01
C LEU A 626 -4.82 14.15 10.45
N TYR A 627 -4.94 15.07 11.42
CA TYR A 627 -5.13 14.76 12.85
C TYR A 627 -6.40 15.41 13.42
N VAL A 628 -6.92 14.83 14.51
CA VAL A 628 -7.88 15.49 15.42
C VAL A 628 -7.19 15.87 16.73
N TRP A 629 -7.64 16.94 17.39
CA TRP A 629 -7.18 17.30 18.73
C TRP A 629 -7.94 16.52 19.80
N ASP A 630 -7.21 15.87 20.72
CA ASP A 630 -7.77 15.31 21.95
C ASP A 630 -7.65 16.34 23.08
N TYR A 631 -8.79 16.85 23.54
CA TYR A 631 -8.88 17.85 24.61
C TYR A 631 -8.49 17.31 25.99
N VAL A 632 -8.63 16.00 26.23
CA VAL A 632 -8.30 15.35 27.51
C VAL A 632 -6.80 15.06 27.62
N ALA A 633 -6.18 14.60 26.53
CA ALA A 633 -4.74 14.42 26.43
C ALA A 633 -3.98 15.74 26.14
N SER A 634 -4.70 16.77 25.67
CA SER A 634 -4.14 18.03 25.18
C SER A 634 -3.06 17.83 24.10
N ASN A 635 -3.36 17.01 23.10
CA ASN A 635 -2.43 16.70 22.00
C ASN A 635 -3.16 16.25 20.72
N TRP A 636 -2.46 16.25 19.58
CA TRP A 636 -2.93 15.69 18.31
C TRP A 636 -2.99 14.16 18.36
N SER A 637 -4.00 13.55 17.73
CA SER A 637 -4.35 12.13 17.86
C SER A 637 -4.88 11.51 16.57
N ASP A 638 -4.79 10.18 16.51
CA ASP A 638 -5.31 9.29 15.47
C ASP A 638 -6.78 8.87 15.69
N ALA A 639 -7.41 9.44 16.72
CA ALA A 639 -8.70 9.07 17.31
C ALA A 639 -8.79 7.63 17.86
N LYS A 640 -7.66 6.91 17.98
CA LYS A 640 -7.57 5.52 18.48
C LYS A 640 -6.76 5.43 19.78
N GLY A 641 -6.57 6.57 20.45
CA GLY A 641 -5.89 6.68 21.75
C GLY A 641 -4.37 6.86 21.67
N ASN A 642 -3.79 7.09 20.49
CA ASN A 642 -2.38 7.43 20.33
C ASN A 642 -2.21 8.94 20.08
N PHE A 643 -1.02 9.48 20.38
CA PHE A 643 -0.81 10.93 20.45
C PHE A 643 0.58 11.39 19.96
N GLY A 644 0.61 12.52 19.25
CA GLY A 644 1.83 13.11 18.70
C GLY A 644 2.06 12.76 17.22
N GLN A 645 3.26 13.04 16.72
CA GLN A 645 3.57 12.89 15.29
C GLN A 645 3.44 11.43 14.82
N ASN A 646 3.06 11.24 13.56
CA ASN A 646 2.77 9.95 12.94
C ASN A 646 1.56 9.20 13.51
N PHE A 647 0.83 9.79 14.47
CA PHE A 647 -0.47 9.31 14.94
C PHE A 647 -1.58 10.18 14.36
N TYR A 648 -1.65 10.24 13.04
CA TYR A 648 -2.72 10.85 12.26
C TYR A 648 -3.92 9.89 12.15
N MET A 649 -5.07 10.45 11.83
CA MET A 649 -6.25 9.70 11.43
C MET A 649 -6.05 9.06 10.04
N ASP A 650 -5.45 9.82 9.11
CA ASP A 650 -5.10 9.42 7.74
C ASP A 650 -3.90 10.25 7.19
N ALA A 651 -3.16 9.74 6.19
CA ALA A 651 -1.99 10.41 5.60
C ALA A 651 -1.70 9.98 4.15
N TRP A 652 -1.28 10.93 3.30
CA TRP A 652 -1.09 10.75 1.86
C TRP A 652 0.30 11.16 1.35
N ALA A 653 0.68 10.60 0.19
CA ALA A 653 1.98 10.74 -0.45
C ALA A 653 1.99 11.71 -1.63
N GLY A 654 2.98 12.59 -1.68
CA GLY A 654 3.42 13.22 -2.93
C GLY A 654 2.49 14.26 -3.54
N SER A 655 2.67 14.42 -4.86
CA SER A 655 2.23 15.59 -5.64
C SER A 655 0.89 15.42 -6.36
N ARG A 656 0.07 14.44 -5.97
CA ARG A 656 -1.25 14.19 -6.57
C ARG A 656 -2.34 14.51 -5.56
N ASP A 657 -3.29 15.31 -6.00
CA ASP A 657 -4.58 15.54 -5.37
C ASP A 657 -5.24 14.22 -4.90
N ASN A 658 -5.68 14.18 -3.64
CA ASN A 658 -6.36 13.05 -3.03
C ASN A 658 -7.16 13.44 -1.77
N VAL A 659 -7.96 12.50 -1.28
CA VAL A 659 -8.79 12.66 -0.07
C VAL A 659 -8.16 11.94 1.13
N LEU A 660 -8.04 12.64 2.25
CA LEU A 660 -7.76 12.09 3.58
C LEU A 660 -9.08 11.92 4.36
N THR A 661 -9.28 10.76 4.99
CA THR A 661 -10.52 10.45 5.73
C THR A 661 -10.22 9.87 7.12
N GLY A 662 -10.50 10.66 8.16
CA GLY A 662 -10.48 10.20 9.55
C GLY A 662 -11.84 9.71 10.02
N ARG A 663 -11.87 8.73 10.93
CA ARG A 663 -13.12 8.20 11.53
C ARG A 663 -12.99 8.13 13.05
N ILE A 664 -14.08 8.45 13.76
CA ILE A 664 -14.22 8.36 15.21
C ILE A 664 -15.53 7.61 15.50
N ASP A 665 -15.43 6.51 16.23
CA ASP A 665 -16.54 5.57 16.49
C ASP A 665 -16.95 5.56 17.99
N GLY A 666 -16.63 6.62 18.74
CA GLY A 666 -16.95 6.75 20.16
C GLY A 666 -16.06 7.73 20.93
N ASN A 667 -16.33 7.91 22.22
CA ASN A 667 -15.61 8.84 23.12
C ASN A 667 -15.58 10.30 22.61
N PHE A 668 -16.65 10.77 21.95
CA PHE A 668 -16.69 12.05 21.24
C PHE A 668 -16.34 13.27 22.11
N SER A 669 -16.64 13.24 23.40
CA SER A 669 -16.29 14.27 24.40
C SER A 669 -14.78 14.44 24.66
N ARG A 670 -13.94 13.60 24.04
CA ARG A 670 -12.48 13.81 23.95
C ARG A 670 -12.10 14.74 22.79
N TYR A 671 -12.89 14.77 21.73
CA TYR A 671 -12.56 15.39 20.44
C TYR A 671 -13.46 16.60 20.09
N ILE A 672 -14.56 16.76 20.81
CA ILE A 672 -15.46 17.91 20.80
C ILE A 672 -15.44 18.53 22.20
N ASP A 673 -15.20 19.83 22.32
CA ASP A 673 -15.17 20.51 23.62
C ASP A 673 -16.57 20.89 24.14
N ALA A 674 -16.63 21.40 25.37
CA ALA A 674 -17.89 21.84 26.01
C ALA A 674 -18.56 23.05 25.32
N ASN A 675 -17.94 23.64 24.29
CA ASN A 675 -18.53 24.69 23.44
C ASN A 675 -18.99 24.12 22.08
N GLY A 676 -18.88 22.81 21.87
CA GLY A 676 -19.21 22.13 20.61
C GLY A 676 -18.14 22.28 19.52
N ILE A 677 -16.89 22.63 19.87
CA ILE A 677 -15.80 22.81 18.91
C ILE A 677 -14.99 21.52 18.73
N MET A 678 -14.86 21.05 17.50
CA MET A 678 -13.83 20.10 17.09
C MET A 678 -12.64 20.85 16.49
N THR A 679 -11.40 20.42 16.78
CA THR A 679 -10.19 20.96 16.14
C THR A 679 -9.46 19.91 15.34
N LEU A 680 -9.08 20.25 14.11
CA LEU A 680 -8.30 19.42 13.20
C LEU A 680 -6.97 20.09 12.86
N LEU A 681 -5.98 19.28 12.50
CA LEU A 681 -4.69 19.71 11.97
C LEU A 681 -4.44 18.99 10.65
N VAL A 682 -4.00 19.74 9.63
CA VAL A 682 -3.31 19.18 8.47
C VAL A 682 -1.89 19.72 8.44
N TYR A 683 -0.94 18.79 8.39
CA TYR A 683 0.49 19.07 8.46
C TYR A 683 1.18 18.47 7.24
N ALA A 684 1.76 19.33 6.42
CA ALA A 684 2.50 18.95 5.22
C ALA A 684 4.00 19.09 5.54
N GLU A 685 4.60 17.94 5.74
CA GLU A 685 5.78 17.77 6.59
C GLU A 685 7.11 18.12 5.91
N ARG A 686 7.08 18.42 4.62
CA ARG A 686 8.27 18.75 3.85
C ARG A 686 8.64 20.23 3.98
N PRO A 687 9.88 20.58 4.35
CA PRO A 687 10.26 21.98 4.46
C PRO A 687 10.30 22.71 3.11
N ALA A 688 9.70 23.91 3.06
CA ALA A 688 9.66 24.83 1.92
C ALA A 688 8.83 24.39 0.70
N ASP A 689 7.79 23.58 0.90
CA ASP A 689 6.81 23.21 -0.12
C ASP A 689 5.39 23.66 0.27
N GLU A 690 4.66 24.30 -0.64
CA GLU A 690 3.27 24.74 -0.44
C GLU A 690 2.27 23.57 -0.40
N SER A 691 1.18 23.75 0.38
CA SER A 691 0.01 22.86 0.36
C SER A 691 -1.13 23.43 -0.47
N PHE A 692 -1.90 22.53 -1.07
CA PHE A 692 -3.10 22.77 -1.86
C PHE A 692 -4.26 22.12 -1.13
N CYS A 693 -5.28 22.90 -0.78
CA CYS A 693 -6.42 22.47 0.03
C CYS A 693 -7.72 22.81 -0.70
N ASP A 694 -8.59 21.83 -0.88
CA ASP A 694 -9.72 21.91 -1.81
C ASP A 694 -11.06 21.67 -1.10
N TYR A 695 -11.13 20.74 -0.15
CA TYR A 695 -12.31 20.56 0.68
C TYR A 695 -11.93 20.13 2.11
N VAL A 696 -12.65 20.63 3.11
CA VAL A 696 -12.51 20.19 4.50
C VAL A 696 -13.88 20.12 5.16
N SER A 697 -14.22 18.99 5.78
CA SER A 697 -15.48 18.85 6.50
C SER A 697 -15.45 17.86 7.66
N VAL A 698 -16.42 18.00 8.55
CA VAL A 698 -16.76 17.03 9.61
C VAL A 698 -18.20 16.58 9.39
N THR A 699 -18.42 15.28 9.23
CA THR A 699 -19.75 14.67 9.09
C THR A 699 -20.08 13.89 10.35
N LEU A 700 -21.07 14.36 11.10
CA LEU A 700 -21.62 13.67 12.26
C LEU A 700 -22.80 12.82 11.79
N SER A 701 -22.93 11.60 12.31
CA SER A 701 -23.98 10.64 11.94
C SER A 701 -24.67 10.08 13.18
N LYS A 702 -26.00 10.09 13.15
CA LYS A 702 -26.84 9.25 14.01
C LYS A 702 -27.49 8.17 13.14
N ALA A 703 -27.37 6.92 13.55
CA ALA A 703 -28.22 5.84 13.09
C ALA A 703 -29.50 5.84 13.95
N ASN A 704 -30.65 5.86 13.29
CA ASN A 704 -31.90 5.57 13.98
C ASN A 704 -32.01 4.04 14.04
N CYS A 705 -31.90 3.46 15.23
CA CYS A 705 -32.16 2.04 15.45
C CYS A 705 -33.63 1.89 15.87
N PRO A 706 -34.55 1.35 15.06
CA PRO A 706 -35.99 1.41 15.36
C PRO A 706 -36.44 0.60 16.61
N THR A 707 -35.55 -0.22 17.15
CA THR A 707 -35.71 -1.00 18.38
C THR A 707 -35.20 -0.30 19.65
N ASP A 708 -34.45 0.80 19.50
CA ASP A 708 -34.15 1.79 20.54
C ASP A 708 -35.34 2.77 20.57
N PHE A 709 -36.46 2.27 21.09
CA PHE A 709 -37.79 2.88 21.01
C PHE A 709 -37.97 4.01 22.03
N ASP A 710 -37.32 3.92 23.19
CA ASP A 710 -37.27 5.02 24.17
C ASP A 710 -36.17 6.06 23.84
N GLY A 711 -35.24 5.69 22.95
CA GLY A 711 -34.14 6.54 22.47
C GLY A 711 -32.98 6.67 23.46
N SER A 712 -32.86 5.76 24.42
CA SER A 712 -31.77 5.73 25.41
C SER A 712 -30.41 5.30 24.84
N GLY A 713 -30.37 4.78 23.61
CA GLY A 713 -29.18 4.23 22.97
C GLY A 713 -28.91 2.76 23.31
N PHE A 714 -29.85 2.06 23.93
CA PHE A 714 -29.71 0.67 24.36
C PHE A 714 -31.02 -0.10 24.23
N VAL A 715 -31.07 -1.12 23.37
CA VAL A 715 -32.24 -2.02 23.27
C VAL A 715 -32.36 -2.86 24.56
N ASP A 716 -33.32 -2.52 25.40
CA ASP A 716 -33.57 -3.12 26.71
C ASP A 716 -35.08 -3.36 26.95
N PHE A 717 -35.44 -3.93 28.10
CA PHE A 717 -36.84 -4.24 28.42
C PHE A 717 -37.78 -3.01 28.43
N VAL A 718 -37.24 -1.79 28.56
CA VAL A 718 -38.01 -0.54 28.45
C VAL A 718 -38.56 -0.38 27.03
N ASP A 719 -37.74 -0.48 25.99
CA ASP A 719 -38.17 -0.33 24.59
C ASP A 719 -39.28 -1.31 24.23
N PHE A 720 -39.12 -2.58 24.63
CA PHE A 720 -40.13 -3.59 24.41
C PHE A 720 -41.45 -3.25 25.10
N THR A 721 -41.37 -2.67 26.30
CA THR A 721 -42.55 -2.27 27.05
C THR A 721 -43.24 -1.05 26.43
N GLU A 722 -42.47 -0.05 25.99
CA GLU A 722 -43.03 1.16 25.37
C GLU A 722 -43.56 0.91 23.95
N PHE A 723 -42.89 0.07 23.14
CA PHE A 723 -43.42 -0.39 21.86
C PHE A 723 -44.72 -1.18 22.03
N VAL A 724 -44.78 -2.13 22.97
CA VAL A 724 -46.02 -2.89 23.25
C VAL A 724 -47.17 -1.97 23.64
N LEU A 725 -46.91 -0.93 24.44
CA LEU A 725 -47.92 0.06 24.82
C LEU A 725 -48.37 0.91 23.62
N ALA A 726 -47.43 1.42 22.81
CA ALA A 726 -47.75 2.19 21.60
C ALA A 726 -48.52 1.34 20.56
N PHE A 727 -48.21 0.05 20.49
CA PHE A 727 -48.89 -0.92 19.64
C PHE A 727 -50.32 -1.22 20.13
N GLU A 728 -50.52 -1.44 21.43
CA GLU A 728 -51.86 -1.68 22.00
C GLU A 728 -52.77 -0.43 21.92
N ASP A 729 -52.20 0.79 22.04
CA ASP A 729 -52.93 2.05 21.83
C ASP A 729 -53.09 2.43 20.33
N GLY A 730 -52.42 1.73 19.41
CA GLY A 730 -52.52 1.94 17.96
C GLY A 730 -51.93 3.28 17.49
N LEU A 731 -50.80 3.69 18.06
CA LEU A 731 -50.12 4.95 17.75
C LEU A 731 -49.28 4.83 16.47
N ASP A 732 -49.23 5.91 15.66
CA ASP A 732 -48.38 6.01 14.45
C ASP A 732 -46.89 5.68 14.71
N SER A 733 -46.39 5.77 15.95
CA SER A 733 -45.03 5.36 16.32
C SER A 733 -44.80 3.85 16.33
N ALA A 734 -45.86 3.03 16.29
CA ALA A 734 -45.82 1.58 16.18
C ALA A 734 -46.10 1.05 14.76
N ASP A 735 -46.22 1.93 13.76
CA ASP A 735 -46.24 1.62 12.30
C ASP A 735 -44.78 1.36 11.85
N TYR A 736 -44.22 0.27 12.38
CA TYR A 736 -42.81 -0.10 12.28
C TYR A 736 -42.39 -0.39 10.83
N ASP A 737 -43.25 -1.01 10.02
CA ASP A 737 -43.01 -1.23 8.59
C ASP A 737 -43.34 -0.02 7.71
N ASN A 738 -43.91 1.05 8.31
CA ASN A 738 -44.33 2.30 7.67
C ASN A 738 -45.37 2.11 6.53
N SER A 739 -46.21 1.07 6.62
CA SER A 739 -47.32 0.84 5.69
C SER A 739 -48.50 1.82 5.88
N GLY A 740 -48.54 2.56 6.98
CA GLY A 740 -49.62 3.45 7.37
C GLY A 740 -50.70 2.77 8.21
N PHE A 741 -50.43 1.58 8.77
CA PHE A 741 -51.37 0.77 9.53
C PHE A 741 -50.65 -0.09 10.59
N VAL A 742 -50.79 0.26 11.86
CA VAL A 742 -50.32 -0.58 12.99
C VAL A 742 -51.04 -1.93 12.99
N ASP A 743 -50.35 -3.01 12.60
CA ASP A 743 -50.88 -4.37 12.52
C ASP A 743 -49.87 -5.45 13.00
N PHE A 744 -50.27 -6.72 13.01
CA PHE A 744 -49.45 -7.82 13.51
C PHE A 744 -48.10 -7.98 12.78
N VAL A 745 -47.94 -7.43 11.56
CA VAL A 745 -46.65 -7.33 10.87
C VAL A 745 -45.65 -6.48 11.64
N ASP A 746 -46.03 -5.29 12.10
CA ASP A 746 -45.17 -4.38 12.86
C ASP A 746 -44.67 -5.04 14.14
N PHE A 747 -45.59 -5.62 14.91
CA PHE A 747 -45.26 -6.36 16.12
C PHE A 747 -44.30 -7.52 15.85
N THR A 748 -44.49 -8.21 14.72
CA THR A 748 -43.63 -9.33 14.31
C THR A 748 -42.24 -8.85 13.89
N MET A 749 -42.13 -7.68 13.25
CA MET A 749 -40.86 -7.08 12.82
C MET A 749 -40.09 -6.46 13.99
N PHE A 750 -40.73 -5.64 14.83
CA PHE A 750 -40.12 -5.09 16.04
C PHE A 750 -39.56 -6.21 16.92
N VAL A 751 -40.33 -7.28 17.19
CA VAL A 751 -39.84 -8.39 18.03
C VAL A 751 -38.66 -9.13 17.39
N GLN A 752 -38.62 -9.27 16.06
CA GLN A 752 -37.49 -9.91 15.36
C GLN A 752 -36.22 -9.06 15.44
N ASP A 753 -36.32 -7.76 15.16
CA ASP A 753 -35.18 -6.85 15.23
C ASP A 753 -34.74 -6.63 16.68
N TYR A 754 -35.67 -6.64 17.65
CA TYR A 754 -35.38 -6.55 19.08
C TYR A 754 -34.59 -7.76 19.60
N GLU A 755 -34.88 -8.97 19.09
CA GLU A 755 -34.06 -10.17 19.39
C GLU A 755 -32.65 -10.11 18.75
N VAL A 756 -32.41 -9.20 17.79
CA VAL A 756 -31.09 -8.93 17.17
C VAL A 756 -30.36 -7.78 17.86
N GLY A 757 -31.07 -6.72 18.25
CA GLY A 757 -30.53 -5.50 18.87
C GLY A 757 -29.86 -4.53 17.89
N CYS A 758 -29.23 -3.49 18.45
CA CYS A 758 -28.30 -2.58 17.77
C CYS A 758 -26.85 -3.03 18.02
#